data_AF-A0A8J6B575-F1
#
_entry.id   AF-A0A8J6B575-F1
#
_cell.length_a   1.000
_cell.length_b   1.000
_cell.length_c   1.000
_cell.angle_alpha   90.00
_cell.angle_beta   90.00
_cell.angle_gamma   90.00
#
_symmetry.space_group_name_H-M   'P 1'
#
loop_
_entity.id
_entity.type
_entity.pdbx_description
1 polymer ?
#
loop_
_entity_poly.entity_id
_entity_poly.type
_entity_poly.pdbx_seq_one_letter_code
_entity_poly.pdbx_strand_id
1 'polypeptide(L)'
;MNPGVTKRIHRVHDRSFEAPTLSSRCSSFCLAYCLIAIVALSHGANAATQVSLVAPGDTITSYTLQSLADDFNAAQSDVAVSVTILPSNADYYSIIKGSLALGDLTYDAIALAQVYLLDILLSGVSSASDTDQWKLEPLTDRVAQSELIDWNDVSLFSRTVGSSFNKDVYAVPFDGDFHYLFYRADVLQAYGQEVPDTVEELVALGEHLMTSTGMTADPGMPDVAFCVTNMDASRLYRFVADFAMPYLQYSGTDQGGFFSTDDMRNFFDTDAFKKGIELFKKTLEFGFGPNVAVTLDESRAAFLNGTCAMTVDWGDIFFLAPQSTVPAVTTSTGSAVFPGATSVYDRSAGSMKECTAALCPFATEETAVGKLVNRAPLAASGGQSIAIPATSSNKDAVFRLLEWAASPRVINPVTLAGSGLEPFRASIGDDDAIWADKGLTAAKAWILPAIDAMMSHGNVVLDMRLPGLTEYVDAMNAHFTAYLYDGADLDGTMSDLSAAVEAITDDHDRDMQLLYYRMNLGVDPLTQLTLDDIFLAVGIGACVAAFISIVLTTALTVLLGYIIRDSNFKFATPSFLIAGNVGWMLATLGVAMFVVSFAWSTTGLCIGMLLCIGLGVTIALGSLFAKQARIYWILRATRSHKKRFTVPSDLHLLPLVVVGIPLPVTLIVVWTIVDTFKMTDHPLDDYTQCTVCRSAHAALWAISCLALAILFLAPNGVLVFKTRKLPVSETRALSLTVQISAVLGGVIALVYAIASDPLVHPKVVPPIFAAGVILIQAVTFAPKVWKAARRQPLSKRDYHLLTGKGDATIDGFLRCPHCLACHAAFGNQISKTEAINGGYNPSSGSPDGSHRAHSIVSAFSSKSNHRDAKLPEPNSAMNNAFALGGVQGHMLMATFSDTLSMPASRVAAAGISWMNGAPVDILDAPSVSSSGRGRCSHDEGEPGVEVESETPYSYYSYNSGSSRENI
;
A
#
# COMPACT_ATOMS: atom_id res chain seq x y z
N MET A 1 -63.81 7.38 39.07
CA MET A 1 -64.40 8.54 39.78
C MET A 1 -65.80 8.81 39.21
N ASN A 2 -66.67 9.48 39.96
CA ASN A 2 -67.95 10.07 39.49
C ASN A 2 -67.68 11.49 38.93
N PRO A 3 -68.66 12.22 38.31
CA PRO A 3 -70.00 11.86 37.80
C PRO A 3 -70.08 12.02 36.25
N GLY A 4 -71.21 11.95 35.53
CA GLY A 4 -72.60 11.57 35.89
C GLY A 4 -73.67 12.66 35.61
N VAL A 5 -74.25 12.70 34.40
CA VAL A 5 -75.41 13.56 34.02
C VAL A 5 -76.68 12.71 33.86
N THR A 6 -77.80 13.10 34.50
CA THR A 6 -79.00 12.23 34.62
C THR A 6 -80.27 12.72 33.91
N LYS A 7 -81.13 11.74 33.57
CA LYS A 7 -82.59 11.76 33.18
C LYS A 7 -82.83 11.82 31.65
N ARG A 8 -83.79 11.11 31.01
CA ARG A 8 -84.74 9.97 31.30
C ARG A 8 -85.34 9.54 29.91
N ILE A 9 -86.12 8.48 29.58
CA ILE A 9 -87.02 7.45 30.19
C ILE A 9 -86.81 6.07 29.47
N HIS A 10 -87.43 4.99 29.97
CA HIS A 10 -87.62 3.64 29.35
C HIS A 10 -88.08 3.65 27.86
N ARG A 11 -87.88 2.59 27.04
CA ARG A 11 -88.49 1.21 27.06
C ARG A 11 -87.80 0.33 25.95
N VAL A 12 -87.96 -1.00 25.75
CA VAL A 12 -88.80 -2.08 26.34
C VAL A 12 -87.94 -3.31 26.79
N HIS A 13 -88.01 -4.48 26.11
CA HIS A 13 -87.37 -5.78 26.46
C HIS A 13 -87.47 -6.81 25.29
N ASP A 14 -86.79 -7.98 25.41
CA ASP A 14 -87.07 -9.32 24.78
C ASP A 14 -86.87 -9.52 23.24
N ARG A 15 -86.06 -10.46 22.70
CA ARG A 15 -86.06 -11.94 22.88
C ARG A 15 -84.87 -12.66 22.16
N SER A 16 -84.73 -13.97 22.40
CA SER A 16 -83.75 -14.93 21.82
C SER A 16 -84.31 -15.83 20.70
N PHE A 17 -83.47 -16.45 19.85
CA PHE A 17 -83.55 -17.87 19.40
C PHE A 17 -82.35 -18.28 18.50
N GLU A 18 -82.08 -19.58 18.35
CA GLU A 18 -81.05 -20.19 17.48
C GLU A 18 -81.63 -21.00 16.31
N ALA A 19 -80.83 -21.15 15.23
CA ALA A 19 -80.83 -22.20 14.16
C ALA A 19 -82.12 -22.49 13.36
N PRO A 20 -82.03 -22.67 12.02
CA PRO A 20 -81.66 -23.99 11.47
C PRO A 20 -80.80 -23.98 10.17
N THR A 21 -80.56 -25.17 9.60
CA THR A 21 -79.62 -25.53 8.52
C THR A 21 -80.01 -25.13 7.09
N LEU A 22 -79.02 -25.00 6.19
CA LEU A 22 -79.21 -24.89 4.73
C LEU A 22 -78.35 -25.90 3.92
N SER A 23 -78.50 -25.95 2.59
CA SER A 23 -78.35 -27.18 1.78
C SER A 23 -77.11 -27.29 0.88
N SER A 24 -76.80 -28.54 0.50
CA SER A 24 -75.52 -29.00 -0.06
C SER A 24 -75.30 -28.78 -1.58
N ARG A 25 -75.78 -27.67 -2.17
CA ARG A 25 -75.64 -27.42 -3.63
C ARG A 25 -74.71 -26.28 -4.05
N CYS A 26 -74.23 -25.43 -3.13
CA CYS A 26 -73.23 -24.41 -3.46
C CYS A 26 -71.77 -24.93 -3.46
N SER A 27 -71.49 -26.04 -2.76
CA SER A 27 -70.11 -26.52 -2.53
C SER A 27 -69.35 -26.86 -3.82
N SER A 28 -69.98 -27.57 -4.77
CA SER A 28 -69.30 -28.05 -5.97
C SER A 28 -68.82 -26.95 -6.91
N PHE A 29 -69.59 -25.87 -7.07
CA PHE A 29 -69.21 -24.74 -7.92
C PHE A 29 -68.07 -23.92 -7.30
N CYS A 30 -68.12 -23.66 -5.99
CA CYS A 30 -67.01 -22.98 -5.30
C CYS A 30 -65.72 -23.82 -5.33
N LEU A 31 -65.80 -25.15 -5.14
CA LEU A 31 -64.62 -26.01 -5.20
C LEU A 31 -64.00 -26.04 -6.61
N ALA A 32 -64.83 -26.12 -7.66
CA ALA A 32 -64.37 -26.06 -9.04
C ALA A 32 -63.71 -24.71 -9.37
N TYR A 33 -64.31 -23.59 -8.95
CA TYR A 33 -63.72 -22.26 -9.18
C TYR A 33 -62.43 -22.04 -8.39
N CYS A 34 -62.34 -22.57 -7.16
CA CYS A 34 -61.09 -22.52 -6.37
C CYS A 34 -60.00 -23.41 -6.97
N LEU A 35 -60.33 -24.61 -7.48
CA LEU A 35 -59.38 -25.46 -8.18
C LEU A 35 -58.89 -24.83 -9.48
N ILE A 36 -59.78 -24.23 -10.28
CA ILE A 36 -59.40 -23.50 -11.50
C ILE A 36 -58.56 -22.27 -11.15
N ALA A 37 -58.88 -21.53 -10.08
CA ALA A 37 -58.09 -20.38 -9.63
C ALA A 37 -56.70 -20.80 -9.10
N ILE A 38 -56.60 -21.90 -8.36
CA ILE A 38 -55.31 -22.45 -7.87
C ILE A 38 -54.47 -22.97 -9.04
N VAL A 39 -55.08 -23.67 -10.00
CA VAL A 39 -54.39 -24.12 -11.22
C VAL A 39 -53.93 -22.91 -12.05
N ALA A 40 -54.76 -21.88 -12.22
CA ALA A 40 -54.39 -20.65 -12.93
C ALA A 40 -53.28 -19.85 -12.21
N LEU A 41 -53.29 -19.80 -10.87
CA LEU A 41 -52.22 -19.17 -10.07
C LEU A 41 -50.94 -20.00 -10.04
N SER A 42 -51.01 -21.33 -10.24
CA SER A 42 -49.84 -22.20 -10.46
C SER A 42 -49.33 -22.24 -11.90
N HIS A 43 -50.07 -21.66 -12.85
CA HIS A 43 -49.68 -21.53 -14.26
C HIS A 43 -49.58 -20.06 -14.71
N GLY A 44 -49.35 -19.15 -13.75
CA GLY A 44 -48.68 -17.90 -14.04
C GLY A 44 -47.26 -18.22 -14.47
N ALA A 45 -47.04 -18.41 -15.77
CA ALA A 45 -45.72 -18.61 -16.34
C ALA A 45 -44.91 -17.32 -16.11
N ASN A 46 -44.12 -17.30 -15.04
CA ASN A 46 -43.05 -16.32 -14.88
C ASN A 46 -42.17 -16.42 -16.13
N ALA A 47 -42.03 -15.32 -16.86
CA ALA A 47 -41.11 -15.28 -17.98
C ALA A 47 -39.70 -15.56 -17.43
N ALA A 48 -39.02 -16.56 -18.00
CA ALA A 48 -37.70 -16.97 -17.54
C ALA A 48 -36.74 -15.77 -17.53
N THR A 49 -35.96 -15.64 -16.47
CA THR A 49 -34.96 -14.58 -16.33
C THR A 49 -33.96 -14.72 -17.47
N GLN A 50 -33.91 -13.74 -18.37
CA GLN A 50 -32.98 -13.75 -19.49
C GLN A 50 -31.58 -13.44 -18.95
N VAL A 51 -30.61 -14.29 -19.29
CA VAL A 51 -29.19 -14.13 -18.97
C VAL A 51 -28.42 -14.05 -20.29
N SER A 52 -27.53 -13.07 -20.38
CA SER A 52 -26.68 -12.84 -21.54
C SER A 52 -25.21 -13.15 -21.22
N LEU A 53 -24.70 -14.24 -21.77
CA LEU A 53 -23.28 -14.65 -21.69
C LEU A 53 -22.54 -14.13 -22.93
N VAL A 54 -21.35 -13.54 -22.76
CA VAL A 54 -20.49 -13.13 -23.89
C VAL A 54 -19.19 -13.91 -23.88
N ALA A 55 -18.80 -14.44 -25.05
CA ALA A 55 -17.69 -15.38 -25.21
C ALA A 55 -16.72 -14.97 -26.33
N PRO A 56 -15.42 -15.34 -26.22
CA PRO A 56 -14.41 -15.12 -27.26
C PRO A 56 -14.77 -15.81 -28.59
N GLY A 57 -14.17 -15.37 -29.68
CA GLY A 57 -14.56 -15.75 -31.04
C GLY A 57 -14.00 -17.10 -31.51
N ASP A 58 -14.80 -17.83 -32.29
CA ASP A 58 -14.36 -18.98 -33.10
C ASP A 58 -13.37 -19.94 -32.38
N THR A 59 -13.72 -20.33 -31.16
CA THR A 59 -13.03 -21.41 -30.43
C THR A 59 -14.01 -22.55 -30.17
N ILE A 60 -13.50 -23.78 -30.17
CA ILE A 60 -14.24 -24.97 -29.75
C ILE A 60 -14.88 -24.77 -28.37
N THR A 61 -14.17 -24.13 -27.44
CA THR A 61 -14.63 -23.78 -26.09
C THR A 61 -15.85 -22.87 -26.08
N SER A 62 -15.92 -21.87 -26.98
CA SER A 62 -17.08 -20.99 -27.13
C SER A 62 -18.30 -21.73 -27.70
N TYR A 63 -18.11 -22.71 -28.58
CA TYR A 63 -19.19 -23.58 -29.04
C TYR A 63 -19.66 -24.54 -27.95
N THR A 64 -18.75 -25.05 -27.12
CA THR A 64 -19.08 -25.83 -25.91
C THR A 64 -19.90 -25.02 -24.91
N LEU A 65 -19.58 -23.73 -24.71
CA LEU A 65 -20.39 -22.82 -23.87
C LEU A 65 -21.81 -22.62 -24.41
N GLN A 66 -22.00 -22.54 -25.73
CA GLN A 66 -23.33 -22.51 -26.35
C GLN A 66 -24.08 -23.83 -26.10
N SER A 67 -23.43 -24.98 -26.24
CA SER A 67 -24.05 -26.29 -25.93
C SER A 67 -24.45 -26.42 -24.47
N LEU A 68 -23.59 -25.98 -23.54
CA LEU A 68 -23.89 -25.94 -22.10
C LEU A 68 -25.07 -25.02 -21.78
N ALA A 69 -25.18 -23.86 -22.46
CA ALA A 69 -26.32 -22.97 -22.31
C ALA A 69 -27.63 -23.60 -22.83
N ASP A 70 -27.58 -24.33 -23.95
CA ASP A 70 -28.76 -25.00 -24.51
C ASP A 70 -29.23 -26.20 -23.66
N ASP A 71 -28.30 -26.99 -23.11
CA ASP A 71 -28.62 -28.05 -22.14
C ASP A 71 -29.16 -27.47 -20.82
N PHE A 72 -28.62 -26.35 -20.33
CA PHE A 72 -29.16 -25.63 -19.19
C PHE A 72 -30.58 -25.12 -19.46
N ASN A 73 -30.83 -24.56 -20.65
CA ASN A 73 -32.16 -24.11 -21.10
C ASN A 73 -33.17 -25.26 -21.26
N ALA A 74 -32.71 -26.49 -21.52
CA ALA A 74 -33.54 -27.69 -21.53
C ALA A 74 -33.80 -28.23 -20.11
N ALA A 75 -32.89 -28.00 -19.17
CA ALA A 75 -32.98 -28.48 -17.79
C ALA A 75 -33.73 -27.52 -16.84
N GLN A 76 -33.70 -26.20 -17.10
CA GLN A 76 -34.29 -25.16 -16.26
C GLN A 76 -35.41 -24.41 -16.98
N SER A 77 -36.45 -24.00 -16.24
CA SER A 77 -37.62 -23.29 -16.81
C SER A 77 -37.78 -21.84 -16.35
N ASP A 78 -36.96 -21.37 -15.41
CA ASP A 78 -37.06 -20.04 -14.79
C ASP A 78 -35.88 -19.10 -15.09
N VAL A 79 -34.83 -19.61 -15.73
CA VAL A 79 -33.71 -18.86 -16.33
C VAL A 79 -33.57 -19.33 -17.77
N ALA A 80 -33.28 -18.41 -18.68
CA ALA A 80 -32.92 -18.73 -20.06
C ALA A 80 -31.64 -17.98 -20.44
N VAL A 81 -30.64 -18.72 -20.90
CA VAL A 81 -29.30 -18.23 -21.23
C VAL A 81 -29.18 -18.07 -22.74
N SER A 82 -28.59 -16.96 -23.17
CA SER A 82 -28.20 -16.71 -24.55
C SER A 82 -26.72 -16.39 -24.61
N VAL A 83 -25.98 -17.04 -25.51
CA VAL A 83 -24.53 -16.83 -25.68
C VAL A 83 -24.28 -15.95 -26.89
N THR A 84 -23.46 -14.92 -26.72
CA THR A 84 -22.98 -14.05 -27.80
C THR A 84 -21.49 -14.30 -28.02
N ILE A 85 -21.15 -15.01 -29.08
CA ILE A 85 -19.78 -15.21 -29.55
C ILE A 85 -19.39 -13.96 -30.37
N LEU A 86 -18.34 -13.24 -29.96
CA LEU A 86 -17.85 -12.08 -30.73
C LEU A 86 -16.94 -12.52 -31.89
N PRO A 87 -16.83 -11.77 -33.01
CA PRO A 87 -16.15 -12.28 -34.22
C PRO A 87 -14.62 -12.33 -34.18
N SER A 88 -13.97 -11.80 -33.13
CA SER A 88 -12.51 -11.64 -33.07
C SER A 88 -11.98 -11.93 -31.66
N ASN A 89 -11.00 -12.82 -31.56
CA ASN A 89 -10.30 -13.10 -30.30
C ASN A 89 -9.36 -11.97 -29.87
N ALA A 90 -8.69 -11.33 -30.84
CA ALA A 90 -7.77 -10.23 -30.57
C ALA A 90 -8.49 -9.01 -29.96
N ASP A 91 -9.71 -8.73 -30.45
CA ASP A 91 -10.50 -7.59 -29.97
C ASP A 91 -11.35 -7.91 -28.74
N TYR A 92 -11.63 -9.20 -28.44
CA TYR A 92 -12.56 -9.61 -27.38
C TYR A 92 -12.26 -8.95 -26.03
N TYR A 93 -11.04 -9.16 -25.52
CA TYR A 93 -10.64 -8.66 -24.20
C TYR A 93 -10.61 -7.13 -24.17
N SER A 94 -10.15 -6.49 -25.24
CA SER A 94 -10.12 -5.04 -25.42
C SER A 94 -11.53 -4.42 -25.41
N ILE A 95 -12.50 -5.06 -26.06
CA ILE A 95 -13.92 -4.64 -26.07
C ILE A 95 -14.53 -4.76 -24.67
N ILE A 96 -14.37 -5.92 -24.02
CA ILE A 96 -14.92 -6.16 -22.67
C ILE A 96 -14.32 -5.17 -21.65
N LYS A 97 -13.00 -4.99 -21.68
CA LYS A 97 -12.26 -4.01 -20.85
C LYS A 97 -12.76 -2.58 -21.07
N GLY A 98 -12.91 -2.17 -22.33
CA GLY A 98 -13.45 -0.86 -22.68
C GLY A 98 -14.85 -0.62 -22.12
N SER A 99 -15.77 -1.57 -22.32
CA SER A 99 -17.15 -1.45 -21.83
C SER A 99 -17.28 -1.55 -20.31
N LEU A 100 -16.41 -2.28 -19.61
CA LEU A 100 -16.35 -2.29 -18.15
C LEU A 100 -15.78 -0.98 -17.58
N ALA A 101 -14.80 -0.37 -18.24
CA ALA A 101 -14.25 0.93 -17.87
C ALA A 101 -15.25 2.08 -18.10
N LEU A 102 -16.04 2.01 -19.19
CA LEU A 102 -17.13 2.97 -19.49
C LEU A 102 -18.39 2.72 -18.65
N GLY A 103 -18.56 1.51 -18.09
CA GLY A 103 -19.76 1.10 -17.37
C GLY A 103 -20.97 0.84 -18.28
N ASP A 104 -20.75 0.60 -19.58
CA ASP A 104 -21.79 0.36 -20.58
C ASP A 104 -21.95 -1.11 -21.00
N LEU A 105 -21.16 -2.03 -20.42
CA LEU A 105 -21.27 -3.47 -20.67
C LEU A 105 -22.70 -3.98 -20.36
N THR A 106 -23.39 -4.47 -21.39
CA THR A 106 -24.79 -4.94 -21.32
C THR A 106 -24.94 -6.41 -20.96
N TYR A 107 -23.84 -7.16 -20.86
CA TYR A 107 -23.85 -8.60 -20.63
C TYR A 107 -23.93 -8.96 -19.14
N ASP A 108 -24.56 -10.09 -18.83
CA ASP A 108 -24.73 -10.61 -17.47
C ASP A 108 -23.58 -11.52 -17.03
N ALA A 109 -22.86 -12.12 -17.98
CA ALA A 109 -21.76 -13.04 -17.72
C ALA A 109 -20.67 -12.89 -18.79
N ILE A 110 -19.41 -13.02 -18.39
CA ILE A 110 -18.22 -12.95 -19.26
C ILE A 110 -17.52 -14.31 -19.19
N ALA A 111 -17.28 -14.96 -20.32
CA ALA A 111 -16.35 -16.10 -20.39
C ALA A 111 -14.94 -15.59 -20.75
N LEU A 112 -13.95 -15.89 -19.91
CA LEU A 112 -12.58 -15.39 -20.05
C LEU A 112 -11.55 -16.47 -19.75
N ALA A 113 -10.36 -16.36 -20.35
CA ALA A 113 -9.21 -17.12 -19.87
C ALA A 113 -8.74 -16.57 -18.51
N GLN A 114 -8.34 -17.45 -17.61
CA GLN A 114 -7.91 -17.15 -16.24
C GLN A 114 -6.73 -16.17 -16.18
N VAL A 115 -5.93 -16.08 -17.26
CA VAL A 115 -4.85 -15.08 -17.40
C VAL A 115 -5.37 -13.64 -17.44
N TYR A 116 -6.51 -13.37 -18.10
CA TYR A 116 -7.08 -12.03 -18.25
C TYR A 116 -7.91 -11.56 -17.05
N LEU A 117 -8.13 -12.42 -16.03
CA LEU A 117 -9.00 -12.11 -14.89
C LEU A 117 -8.61 -10.79 -14.21
N LEU A 118 -7.32 -10.53 -14.03
CA LEU A 118 -6.84 -9.32 -13.33
C LEU A 118 -6.99 -8.05 -14.16
N ASP A 119 -6.67 -8.10 -15.46
CA ASP A 119 -6.83 -6.97 -16.39
C ASP A 119 -8.32 -6.61 -16.60
N ILE A 120 -9.21 -7.62 -16.57
CA ILE A 120 -10.66 -7.43 -16.55
C ILE A 120 -11.13 -6.83 -15.21
N LEU A 121 -10.74 -7.41 -14.07
CA LEU A 121 -11.16 -6.98 -12.73
C LEU A 121 -10.83 -5.50 -12.46
N LEU A 122 -9.68 -5.04 -12.97
CA LEU A 122 -9.15 -3.69 -12.84
C LEU A 122 -9.49 -2.76 -14.02
N SER A 123 -10.42 -3.13 -14.91
CA SER A 123 -10.75 -2.34 -16.11
C SER A 123 -11.18 -0.90 -15.77
N GLY A 124 -10.32 0.08 -16.02
CA GLY A 124 -10.57 1.48 -15.69
C GLY A 124 -10.39 1.85 -14.21
N VAL A 125 -9.75 1.00 -13.41
CA VAL A 125 -9.33 1.29 -12.03
C VAL A 125 -7.98 2.02 -12.06
N SER A 126 -7.89 3.18 -11.38
CA SER A 126 -6.68 4.03 -11.38
C SER A 126 -5.83 3.96 -10.11
N SER A 127 -6.24 3.18 -9.11
CA SER A 127 -5.49 2.95 -7.85
C SER A 127 -5.88 1.61 -7.23
N ALA A 128 -4.96 0.93 -6.57
CA ALA A 128 -5.26 -0.31 -5.84
C ALA A 128 -6.07 -0.07 -4.54
N SER A 129 -6.21 1.20 -4.12
CA SER A 129 -7.08 1.59 -3.00
C SER A 129 -8.57 1.51 -3.34
N ASP A 130 -8.94 1.58 -4.63
CA ASP A 130 -10.32 1.65 -5.14
C ASP A 130 -11.01 0.26 -5.16
N THR A 131 -11.09 -0.45 -4.01
CA THR A 131 -11.77 -1.76 -3.93
C THR A 131 -13.25 -1.69 -4.30
N ASP A 132 -13.90 -0.55 -4.02
CA ASP A 132 -15.29 -0.27 -4.39
C ASP A 132 -15.50 -0.09 -5.92
N GLN A 133 -14.43 -0.11 -6.72
CA GLN A 133 -14.49 0.03 -8.18
C GLN A 133 -14.22 -1.27 -8.96
N TRP A 134 -14.00 -2.41 -8.29
CA TRP A 134 -13.81 -3.71 -8.94
C TRP A 134 -14.95 -4.05 -9.91
N LYS A 135 -14.60 -4.50 -11.13
CA LYS A 135 -15.57 -4.67 -12.22
C LYS A 135 -16.31 -6.01 -12.24
N LEU A 136 -15.94 -6.94 -11.37
CA LEU A 136 -16.54 -8.27 -11.22
C LEU A 136 -17.16 -8.43 -9.83
N GLU A 137 -18.26 -9.16 -9.72
CA GLU A 137 -18.87 -9.58 -8.44
C GLU A 137 -17.90 -10.50 -7.68
N PRO A 138 -17.65 -10.27 -6.38
CA PRO A 138 -16.97 -11.24 -5.54
C PRO A 138 -17.86 -12.47 -5.29
N LEU A 139 -17.39 -13.64 -5.74
CA LEU A 139 -18.11 -14.92 -5.67
C LEU A 139 -17.74 -15.75 -4.43
N THR A 140 -16.76 -15.34 -3.63
CA THR A 140 -16.18 -16.09 -2.49
C THR A 140 -17.25 -16.73 -1.59
N ASP A 141 -18.18 -15.93 -1.07
CA ASP A 141 -19.27 -16.40 -0.21
C ASP A 141 -20.25 -17.33 -0.94
N ARG A 142 -20.53 -17.07 -2.23
CA ARG A 142 -21.47 -17.86 -3.04
C ARG A 142 -20.90 -19.25 -3.34
N VAL A 143 -19.63 -19.30 -3.75
CA VAL A 143 -18.89 -20.53 -4.03
C VAL A 143 -18.69 -21.36 -2.75
N ALA A 144 -18.38 -20.72 -1.61
CA ALA A 144 -18.26 -21.39 -0.32
C ALA A 144 -19.59 -21.97 0.21
N GLN A 145 -20.75 -21.53 -0.32
CA GLN A 145 -22.08 -22.04 0.01
C GLN A 145 -22.61 -23.08 -0.99
N SER A 146 -21.95 -23.29 -2.14
CA SER A 146 -22.45 -24.20 -3.17
C SER A 146 -21.95 -25.64 -3.00
N GLU A 147 -22.86 -26.55 -2.62
CA GLU A 147 -22.61 -27.99 -2.67
C GLU A 147 -22.56 -28.53 -4.13
N LEU A 148 -23.05 -27.78 -5.12
CA LEU A 148 -23.09 -28.21 -6.53
C LEU A 148 -21.76 -27.96 -7.26
N ILE A 149 -21.09 -26.84 -6.96
CA ILE A 149 -19.76 -26.56 -7.52
C ILE A 149 -18.73 -27.54 -6.95
N ASP A 150 -18.90 -28.02 -5.70
CA ASP A 150 -17.85 -28.68 -4.90
C ASP A 150 -16.48 -28.03 -5.12
N TRP A 151 -16.27 -26.89 -4.47
CA TRP A 151 -15.03 -26.13 -4.62
C TRP A 151 -13.80 -26.94 -4.22
N ASN A 152 -13.91 -27.92 -3.30
CA ASN A 152 -12.76 -28.68 -2.85
C ASN A 152 -12.25 -29.71 -3.85
N ASP A 153 -13.10 -30.10 -4.81
CA ASP A 153 -12.75 -30.94 -5.95
C ASP A 153 -12.01 -30.17 -7.07
N VAL A 154 -12.17 -28.85 -7.15
CA VAL A 154 -11.43 -27.99 -8.09
C VAL A 154 -9.94 -27.99 -7.75
N SER A 155 -9.07 -27.96 -8.77
CA SER A 155 -7.61 -27.92 -8.60
C SER A 155 -7.13 -26.81 -7.65
N LEU A 156 -6.00 -27.04 -6.98
CA LEU A 156 -5.42 -26.04 -6.07
C LEU A 156 -5.06 -24.76 -6.83
N PHE A 157 -4.51 -24.90 -8.04
CA PHE A 157 -4.18 -23.80 -8.94
C PHE A 157 -5.41 -22.93 -9.27
N SER A 158 -6.47 -23.53 -9.81
CA SER A 158 -7.66 -22.79 -10.26
C SER A 158 -8.37 -22.11 -9.09
N ARG A 159 -8.40 -22.74 -7.91
CA ARG A 159 -8.95 -22.14 -6.68
C ARG A 159 -8.17 -20.95 -6.15
N THR A 160 -6.86 -21.08 -6.04
CA THR A 160 -6.02 -20.12 -5.29
C THR A 160 -5.51 -18.98 -6.15
N VAL A 161 -5.34 -19.24 -7.45
CA VAL A 161 -4.83 -18.27 -8.42
C VAL A 161 -5.81 -18.10 -9.58
N GLY A 162 -6.13 -19.18 -10.30
CA GLY A 162 -6.76 -19.11 -11.62
C GLY A 162 -8.07 -18.30 -11.68
N SER A 163 -9.00 -18.59 -10.77
CA SER A 163 -10.30 -17.91 -10.67
C SER A 163 -10.35 -16.83 -9.57
N SER A 164 -9.20 -16.50 -8.97
CA SER A 164 -9.09 -15.70 -7.75
C SER A 164 -8.07 -14.55 -7.87
N PHE A 165 -8.24 -13.54 -7.02
CA PHE A 165 -7.28 -12.46 -6.81
C PHE A 165 -7.35 -11.99 -5.35
N ASN A 166 -6.20 -11.67 -4.73
CA ASN A 166 -6.13 -11.22 -3.33
C ASN A 166 -6.86 -12.13 -2.31
N LYS A 167 -6.94 -13.45 -2.58
CA LYS A 167 -7.66 -14.49 -1.81
C LYS A 167 -9.20 -14.49 -1.97
N ASP A 168 -9.78 -13.58 -2.75
CA ASP A 168 -11.19 -13.59 -3.14
C ASP A 168 -11.38 -14.22 -4.54
N VAL A 169 -12.56 -14.82 -4.76
CA VAL A 169 -12.95 -15.51 -6.01
C VAL A 169 -13.78 -14.57 -6.87
N TYR A 170 -13.48 -14.42 -8.17
CA TYR A 170 -14.21 -13.53 -9.09
C TYR A 170 -14.80 -14.23 -10.32
N ALA A 171 -14.43 -15.49 -10.53
CA ALA A 171 -14.94 -16.32 -11.60
C ALA A 171 -15.16 -17.76 -11.10
N VAL A 172 -15.86 -18.58 -11.87
CA VAL A 172 -15.93 -20.04 -11.65
C VAL A 172 -15.24 -20.73 -12.84
N PRO A 173 -14.26 -21.61 -12.60
CA PRO A 173 -13.58 -22.36 -13.65
C PRO A 173 -14.47 -23.49 -14.15
N PHE A 174 -14.32 -23.80 -15.44
CA PHE A 174 -14.95 -24.94 -16.09
C PHE A 174 -13.93 -25.72 -16.95
N ASP A 175 -12.65 -25.41 -16.76
CA ASP A 175 -11.54 -25.66 -17.68
C ASP A 175 -10.19 -25.41 -16.98
N GLY A 176 -9.09 -25.94 -17.51
CA GLY A 176 -7.80 -26.03 -16.79
C GLY A 176 -6.56 -26.17 -17.67
N ASP A 177 -6.32 -25.21 -18.57
CA ASP A 177 -5.20 -25.19 -19.51
C ASP A 177 -3.80 -25.30 -18.84
N PHE A 178 -3.03 -26.33 -19.20
CA PHE A 178 -1.60 -26.48 -18.90
C PHE A 178 -0.84 -26.99 -20.14
N HIS A 179 0.47 -26.76 -20.22
CA HIS A 179 1.30 -27.35 -21.27
C HIS A 179 1.94 -28.68 -20.84
N TYR A 180 1.83 -29.71 -21.68
CA TYR A 180 2.36 -31.05 -21.46
C TYR A 180 3.39 -31.40 -22.55
N LEU A 181 4.30 -32.33 -22.27
CA LEU A 181 5.01 -33.05 -23.32
C LEU A 181 4.20 -34.29 -23.73
N PHE A 182 3.72 -34.34 -24.97
CA PHE A 182 3.16 -35.55 -25.58
C PHE A 182 4.20 -36.24 -26.46
N TYR A 183 4.21 -37.56 -26.46
CA TYR A 183 5.20 -38.35 -27.18
C TYR A 183 4.65 -39.69 -27.70
N ARG A 184 5.30 -40.23 -28.73
CA ARG A 184 5.06 -41.54 -29.31
C ARG A 184 5.98 -42.59 -28.68
N ALA A 185 5.46 -43.33 -27.70
CA ALA A 185 6.19 -44.33 -26.94
C ALA A 185 6.74 -45.47 -27.81
N ASP A 186 6.09 -45.79 -28.93
CA ASP A 186 6.56 -46.77 -29.91
C ASP A 186 7.79 -46.27 -30.69
N VAL A 187 7.85 -44.97 -31.00
CA VAL A 187 9.02 -44.34 -31.62
C VAL A 187 10.19 -44.33 -30.62
N LEU A 188 9.97 -43.90 -29.38
CA LEU A 188 11.01 -43.92 -28.35
C LEU A 188 11.54 -45.35 -28.11
N GLN A 189 10.64 -46.33 -28.00
CA GLN A 189 11.01 -47.74 -27.85
C GLN A 189 11.78 -48.29 -29.06
N ALA A 190 11.43 -47.91 -30.30
CA ALA A 190 12.11 -48.34 -31.51
C ALA A 190 13.57 -47.85 -31.57
N TYR A 191 13.85 -46.66 -31.03
CA TYR A 191 15.19 -46.07 -30.96
C TYR A 191 15.90 -46.31 -29.62
N GLY A 192 15.30 -47.06 -28.70
CA GLY A 192 15.88 -47.37 -27.38
C GLY A 192 16.03 -46.15 -26.47
N GLN A 193 15.15 -45.17 -26.62
CA GLN A 193 15.15 -43.90 -25.89
C GLN A 193 14.10 -43.93 -24.76
N GLU A 194 14.35 -43.17 -23.71
CA GLU A 194 13.38 -42.89 -22.64
C GLU A 194 12.72 -41.52 -22.87
N VAL A 195 11.74 -41.14 -22.03
CA VAL A 195 11.15 -39.80 -22.07
C VAL A 195 12.19 -38.81 -21.54
N PRO A 196 12.47 -37.68 -22.22
CA PRO A 196 13.53 -36.77 -21.80
C PRO A 196 13.19 -36.05 -20.50
N ASP A 197 14.11 -36.04 -19.53
CA ASP A 197 13.93 -35.35 -18.26
C ASP A 197 14.35 -33.88 -18.33
N THR A 198 15.27 -33.52 -19.22
CA THR A 198 15.69 -32.13 -19.45
C THR A 198 15.39 -31.59 -20.86
N VAL A 199 15.30 -30.27 -20.99
CA VAL A 199 15.11 -29.60 -22.29
C VAL A 199 16.29 -29.87 -23.24
N GLU A 200 17.51 -30.05 -22.72
CA GLU A 200 18.66 -30.45 -23.55
C GLU A 200 18.56 -31.89 -24.04
N GLU A 201 17.99 -32.80 -23.24
CA GLU A 201 17.71 -34.19 -23.65
C GLU A 201 16.61 -34.25 -24.71
N LEU A 202 15.55 -33.44 -24.56
CA LEU A 202 14.49 -33.27 -25.57
C LEU A 202 15.08 -32.83 -26.92
N VAL A 203 16.03 -31.88 -26.90
CA VAL A 203 16.72 -31.38 -28.09
C VAL A 203 17.64 -32.44 -28.69
N ALA A 204 18.47 -33.13 -27.89
CA ALA A 204 19.35 -34.20 -28.38
C ALA A 204 18.57 -35.40 -28.95
N LEU A 205 17.43 -35.74 -28.34
CA LEU A 205 16.49 -36.74 -28.84
C LEU A 205 15.86 -36.31 -30.18
N GLY A 206 15.47 -35.04 -30.29
CA GLY A 206 14.97 -34.46 -31.54
C GLY A 206 15.98 -34.53 -32.70
N GLU A 207 17.22 -34.12 -32.44
CA GLU A 207 18.34 -34.26 -33.39
C GLU A 207 18.57 -35.72 -33.79
N HIS A 208 18.57 -36.65 -32.83
CA HIS A 208 18.75 -38.08 -33.10
C HIS A 208 17.63 -38.65 -33.99
N LEU A 209 16.37 -38.36 -33.67
CA LEU A 209 15.20 -38.85 -34.40
C LEU A 209 15.14 -38.29 -35.84
N MET A 210 15.46 -37.01 -36.06
CA MET A 210 15.48 -36.41 -37.41
C MET A 210 16.58 -37.02 -38.31
N THR A 211 17.68 -37.53 -37.74
CA THR A 211 18.68 -38.28 -38.53
C THR A 211 18.29 -39.74 -38.82
N SER A 212 17.16 -40.21 -38.28
CA SER A 212 16.76 -41.62 -38.29
C SER A 212 15.56 -41.88 -39.20
N THR A 213 15.65 -42.91 -40.06
CA THR A 213 14.66 -43.14 -41.13
C THR A 213 13.48 -44.01 -40.68
N GLY A 214 12.27 -43.47 -40.73
CA GLY A 214 11.01 -44.22 -40.65
C GLY A 214 10.34 -44.14 -39.28
N MET A 215 9.73 -42.99 -38.99
CA MET A 215 8.77 -42.82 -37.90
C MET A 215 7.31 -42.91 -38.41
N THR A 216 7.06 -42.67 -39.71
CA THR A 216 5.71 -42.82 -40.29
C THR A 216 5.23 -44.27 -40.43
N ALA A 217 3.90 -44.41 -40.48
CA ALA A 217 3.22 -45.57 -41.07
C ALA A 217 2.78 -45.33 -42.53
N ASP A 218 2.87 -44.09 -43.03
CA ASP A 218 2.50 -43.68 -44.39
C ASP A 218 3.70 -43.00 -45.09
N PRO A 219 4.15 -43.47 -46.28
CA PRO A 219 5.31 -42.91 -46.98
C PRO A 219 5.06 -41.57 -47.70
N GLY A 220 3.90 -40.92 -47.51
CA GLY A 220 3.52 -39.70 -48.24
C GLY A 220 3.97 -38.35 -47.63
N MET A 221 4.32 -38.30 -46.35
CA MET A 221 4.69 -37.06 -45.63
C MET A 221 6.11 -37.17 -45.04
N PRO A 222 6.84 -36.04 -44.88
CA PRO A 222 8.11 -36.04 -44.15
C PRO A 222 7.87 -36.27 -42.65
N ASP A 223 8.70 -37.13 -42.06
CA ASP A 223 8.79 -37.30 -40.61
C ASP A 223 9.42 -36.06 -39.95
N VAL A 224 8.87 -35.63 -38.81
CA VAL A 224 9.45 -34.62 -37.93
C VAL A 224 9.64 -35.18 -36.52
N ALA A 225 10.69 -34.76 -35.82
CA ALA A 225 10.95 -35.25 -34.47
C ALA A 225 10.14 -34.47 -33.41
N PHE A 226 9.93 -33.17 -33.64
CA PHE A 226 9.15 -32.31 -32.76
C PHE A 226 8.24 -31.38 -33.56
N CYS A 227 6.94 -31.44 -33.31
CA CYS A 227 5.96 -30.50 -33.86
C CYS A 227 5.54 -29.52 -32.75
N VAL A 228 5.50 -28.23 -33.08
CA VAL A 228 5.02 -27.16 -32.20
C VAL A 228 4.51 -26.00 -33.06
N THR A 229 3.51 -25.27 -32.61
CA THR A 229 3.12 -24.03 -33.29
C THR A 229 4.14 -22.92 -33.03
N ASN A 230 4.43 -22.14 -34.06
CA ASN A 230 5.51 -21.17 -34.03
C ASN A 230 5.14 -19.79 -34.65
N MET A 231 3.94 -19.67 -35.24
CA MET A 231 3.45 -18.45 -35.90
C MET A 231 2.28 -17.75 -35.21
N ASP A 232 1.74 -18.31 -34.11
CA ASP A 232 0.56 -17.77 -33.45
C ASP A 232 0.91 -16.53 -32.60
N ALA A 233 0.60 -15.35 -33.13
CA ALA A 233 0.86 -14.06 -32.49
C ALA A 233 0.05 -13.78 -31.20
N SER A 234 -0.74 -14.75 -30.72
CA SER A 234 -1.41 -14.72 -29.41
C SER A 234 -0.91 -15.79 -28.43
N ARG A 235 -0.14 -16.79 -28.90
CA ARG A 235 0.28 -17.98 -28.14
C ARG A 235 1.79 -18.27 -28.13
N LEU A 236 2.55 -17.82 -29.12
CA LEU A 236 3.98 -18.15 -29.32
C LEU A 236 4.82 -17.99 -28.04
N TYR A 237 4.63 -16.89 -27.30
CA TYR A 237 5.39 -16.63 -26.07
C TYR A 237 5.27 -17.73 -25.01
N ARG A 238 4.17 -18.50 -24.96
CA ARG A 238 3.98 -19.60 -24.00
C ARG A 238 4.87 -20.78 -24.34
N PHE A 239 4.92 -21.15 -25.63
CA PHE A 239 5.80 -22.19 -26.14
C PHE A 239 7.29 -21.83 -26.00
N VAL A 240 7.64 -20.53 -26.11
CA VAL A 240 8.98 -20.06 -25.75
C VAL A 240 9.22 -20.11 -24.23
N ALA A 241 8.20 -19.81 -23.42
CA ALA A 241 8.29 -19.85 -21.97
C ALA A 241 8.48 -21.27 -21.41
N ASP A 242 7.88 -22.32 -21.99
CA ASP A 242 8.13 -23.72 -21.57
C ASP A 242 9.63 -24.05 -21.57
N PHE A 243 10.35 -23.60 -22.60
CA PHE A 243 11.79 -23.83 -22.75
C PHE A 243 12.63 -22.91 -21.86
N ALA A 244 12.13 -21.75 -21.43
CA ALA A 244 12.85 -20.78 -20.60
C ALA A 244 12.62 -20.96 -19.08
N MET A 245 11.41 -21.30 -18.68
CA MET A 245 10.98 -21.27 -17.27
C MET A 245 11.66 -22.32 -16.36
N PRO A 246 12.00 -23.54 -16.80
CA PRO A 246 12.83 -24.46 -16.03
C PRO A 246 14.18 -23.88 -15.60
N TYR A 247 14.70 -22.88 -16.32
CA TYR A 247 15.92 -22.16 -15.98
C TYR A 247 15.69 -20.91 -15.09
N LEU A 248 14.46 -20.42 -14.96
CA LEU A 248 14.12 -19.12 -14.32
C LEU A 248 13.32 -19.24 -13.02
N GLN A 249 12.41 -20.19 -12.91
CA GLN A 249 11.59 -20.42 -11.71
C GLN A 249 11.94 -21.78 -11.09
N TYR A 250 12.40 -21.75 -9.83
CA TYR A 250 13.01 -22.91 -9.17
C TYR A 250 12.82 -22.96 -7.65
N SER A 251 12.39 -21.85 -7.05
CA SER A 251 12.20 -21.70 -5.60
C SER A 251 10.73 -21.70 -5.18
N GLY A 252 9.79 -21.95 -6.11
CA GLY A 252 8.36 -21.98 -5.86
C GLY A 252 7.58 -21.08 -6.82
N THR A 253 6.27 -21.28 -6.91
CA THR A 253 5.36 -20.40 -7.66
C THR A 253 5.43 -18.96 -7.19
N ASP A 254 5.62 -18.73 -5.89
CA ASP A 254 5.76 -17.41 -5.26
C ASP A 254 7.02 -16.64 -5.70
N GLN A 255 7.98 -17.31 -6.33
CA GLN A 255 9.19 -16.69 -6.88
C GLN A 255 8.93 -15.85 -8.15
N GLY A 256 7.87 -16.15 -8.91
CA GLY A 256 7.52 -15.50 -10.17
C GLY A 256 8.49 -15.77 -11.33
N GLY A 257 8.03 -16.42 -12.40
CA GLY A 257 8.90 -16.84 -13.51
C GLY A 257 9.39 -15.72 -14.45
N PHE A 258 8.57 -14.69 -14.68
CA PHE A 258 8.83 -13.65 -15.69
C PHE A 258 9.48 -12.38 -15.14
N PHE A 259 9.12 -11.98 -13.91
CA PHE A 259 9.58 -10.75 -13.27
C PHE A 259 10.09 -10.98 -11.86
N SER A 260 10.93 -10.05 -11.40
CA SER A 260 11.40 -9.98 -10.02
C SER A 260 10.30 -9.49 -9.08
N THR A 261 9.99 -10.29 -8.06
CA THR A 261 9.03 -9.94 -7.00
C THR A 261 9.45 -8.77 -6.12
N ASP A 262 10.67 -8.26 -6.26
CA ASP A 262 11.22 -7.20 -5.39
C ASP A 262 11.24 -5.82 -6.07
N ASP A 263 11.27 -5.76 -7.41
CA ASP A 263 11.44 -4.52 -8.20
C ASP A 263 10.79 -4.53 -9.60
N MET A 264 10.01 -5.57 -9.95
CA MET A 264 9.43 -5.82 -11.28
C MET A 264 10.41 -5.87 -12.45
N ARG A 265 11.72 -5.96 -12.19
CA ARG A 265 12.70 -6.15 -13.27
C ARG A 265 12.45 -7.48 -13.98
N ASN A 266 12.38 -7.47 -15.30
CA ASN A 266 12.15 -8.65 -16.14
C ASN A 266 13.40 -9.57 -16.24
N PHE A 267 13.21 -10.78 -16.79
CA PHE A 267 14.28 -11.75 -17.02
C PHE A 267 14.54 -12.10 -18.50
N PHE A 268 13.98 -11.37 -19.48
CA PHE A 268 14.15 -11.65 -20.90
C PHE A 268 15.60 -11.47 -21.38
N ASP A 269 16.32 -10.44 -20.91
CA ASP A 269 17.78 -10.32 -21.11
C ASP A 269 18.56 -11.06 -20.01
N THR A 270 18.45 -12.40 -19.99
CA THR A 270 19.27 -13.28 -19.13
C THR A 270 19.77 -14.50 -19.88
N ASP A 271 20.92 -15.04 -19.43
CA ASP A 271 21.49 -16.30 -19.94
C ASP A 271 20.46 -17.45 -19.97
N ALA A 272 19.54 -17.50 -19.00
CA ALA A 272 18.48 -18.50 -18.92
C ALA A 272 17.43 -18.34 -20.02
N PHE A 273 16.89 -17.13 -20.22
CA PHE A 273 15.89 -16.90 -21.26
C PHE A 273 16.50 -17.07 -22.65
N LYS A 274 17.73 -16.56 -22.85
CA LYS A 274 18.53 -16.75 -24.07
C LYS A 274 18.73 -18.24 -24.40
N LYS A 275 19.11 -19.05 -23.41
CA LYS A 275 19.22 -20.51 -23.56
C LYS A 275 17.88 -21.16 -23.91
N GLY A 276 16.79 -20.74 -23.25
CA GLY A 276 15.44 -21.25 -23.53
C GLY A 276 15.01 -21.02 -24.98
N ILE A 277 15.09 -19.78 -25.47
CA ILE A 277 14.70 -19.46 -26.85
C ILE A 277 15.65 -20.04 -27.90
N GLU A 278 16.95 -20.22 -27.59
CA GLU A 278 17.88 -20.98 -28.46
C GLU A 278 17.48 -22.46 -28.57
N LEU A 279 17.11 -23.10 -27.46
CA LEU A 279 16.65 -24.50 -27.45
C LEU A 279 15.30 -24.67 -28.17
N PHE A 280 14.36 -23.72 -27.99
CA PHE A 280 13.13 -23.67 -28.78
C PHE A 280 13.43 -23.51 -30.27
N LYS A 281 14.34 -22.61 -30.65
CA LYS A 281 14.72 -22.43 -32.06
C LYS A 281 15.28 -23.70 -32.69
N LYS A 282 16.05 -24.51 -31.94
CA LYS A 282 16.54 -25.83 -32.41
C LYS A 282 15.42 -26.82 -32.67
N THR A 283 14.30 -26.78 -31.92
CA THR A 283 13.17 -27.67 -32.23
C THR A 283 12.53 -27.37 -33.58
N LEU A 284 12.71 -26.17 -34.14
CA LEU A 284 12.26 -25.85 -35.50
C LEU A 284 13.16 -26.49 -36.57
N GLU A 285 14.42 -26.82 -36.26
CA GLU A 285 15.37 -27.47 -37.18
C GLU A 285 15.06 -28.96 -37.38
N PHE A 286 14.64 -29.66 -36.32
CA PHE A 286 14.13 -31.04 -36.38
C PHE A 286 12.59 -31.14 -36.36
N GLY A 287 11.92 -30.00 -36.52
CA GLY A 287 10.49 -29.89 -36.79
C GLY A 287 10.21 -29.76 -38.28
N PHE A 288 9.26 -28.89 -38.65
CA PHE A 288 8.90 -28.62 -40.04
C PHE A 288 9.97 -27.83 -40.83
N GLY A 289 11.00 -27.31 -40.15
CA GLY A 289 12.06 -26.48 -40.71
C GLY A 289 12.00 -25.03 -40.19
N PRO A 290 13.15 -24.35 -40.01
CA PRO A 290 13.22 -23.08 -39.28
C PRO A 290 12.53 -21.88 -39.96
N ASN A 291 12.19 -22.00 -41.25
CA ASN A 291 11.48 -20.98 -42.03
C ASN A 291 10.04 -21.37 -42.36
N VAL A 292 9.49 -22.41 -41.72
CA VAL A 292 8.10 -22.84 -41.90
C VAL A 292 7.26 -22.31 -40.74
N ALA A 293 6.29 -21.45 -41.07
CA ALA A 293 5.25 -21.01 -40.16
C ALA A 293 4.19 -22.12 -40.03
N VAL A 294 3.82 -22.46 -38.78
CA VAL A 294 3.00 -23.62 -38.42
C VAL A 294 1.97 -23.20 -37.37
N THR A 295 0.69 -23.39 -37.69
CA THR A 295 -0.43 -23.16 -36.77
C THR A 295 -0.56 -24.27 -35.72
N LEU A 296 -1.35 -24.02 -34.68
CA LEU A 296 -1.69 -25.01 -33.66
C LEU A 296 -2.33 -26.27 -34.26
N ASP A 297 -3.27 -26.09 -35.20
CA ASP A 297 -3.97 -27.19 -35.86
C ASP A 297 -3.06 -28.00 -36.79
N GLU A 298 -2.10 -27.36 -37.48
CA GLU A 298 -1.10 -28.06 -38.30
C GLU A 298 -0.12 -28.87 -37.45
N SER A 299 0.31 -28.33 -36.30
CA SER A 299 1.14 -29.06 -35.33
C SER A 299 0.42 -30.31 -34.82
N ARG A 300 -0.83 -30.13 -34.36
CA ARG A 300 -1.70 -31.22 -33.90
C ARG A 300 -1.93 -32.24 -35.00
N ALA A 301 -2.23 -31.80 -36.23
CA ALA A 301 -2.43 -32.69 -37.37
C ALA A 301 -1.20 -33.56 -37.66
N ALA A 302 0.03 -33.04 -37.53
CA ALA A 302 1.24 -33.86 -37.73
C ALA A 302 1.39 -34.96 -36.66
N PHE A 303 1.12 -34.64 -35.39
CA PHE A 303 1.12 -35.65 -34.31
C PHE A 303 0.02 -36.71 -34.53
N LEU A 304 -1.20 -36.27 -34.88
CA LEU A 304 -2.36 -37.14 -35.07
C LEU A 304 -2.27 -38.00 -36.33
N ASN A 305 -1.63 -37.52 -37.39
CA ASN A 305 -1.27 -38.30 -38.58
C ASN A 305 -0.02 -39.20 -38.33
N GLY A 306 0.58 -39.14 -37.14
CA GLY A 306 1.69 -39.99 -36.75
C GLY A 306 3.02 -39.69 -37.44
N THR A 307 3.14 -38.55 -38.11
CA THR A 307 4.36 -38.06 -38.80
C THR A 307 5.23 -37.19 -37.89
N CYS A 308 4.86 -37.08 -36.61
CA CYS A 308 5.56 -36.34 -35.57
C CYS A 308 5.74 -37.24 -34.33
N ALA A 309 6.94 -37.25 -33.75
CA ALA A 309 7.28 -38.11 -32.61
C ALA A 309 6.94 -37.49 -31.25
N MET A 310 7.07 -36.17 -31.10
CA MET A 310 6.86 -35.43 -29.84
C MET A 310 6.24 -34.05 -30.10
N THR A 311 5.43 -33.55 -29.18
CA THR A 311 4.86 -32.18 -29.23
C THR A 311 4.74 -31.60 -27.84
N VAL A 312 4.87 -30.28 -27.72
CA VAL A 312 4.38 -29.54 -26.56
C VAL A 312 3.06 -28.87 -26.95
N ASP A 313 2.03 -29.09 -26.13
CA ASP A 313 0.67 -28.60 -26.41
C ASP A 313 -0.15 -28.54 -25.12
N TRP A 314 -1.31 -27.90 -25.21
CA TRP A 314 -2.43 -28.06 -24.29
C TRP A 314 -2.97 -29.50 -24.29
N GLY A 315 -3.79 -29.81 -23.29
CA GLY A 315 -4.36 -31.14 -23.04
C GLY A 315 -5.10 -31.77 -24.21
N ASP A 316 -5.54 -31.01 -25.22
CA ASP A 316 -6.38 -31.47 -26.34
C ASP A 316 -5.90 -32.78 -27.02
N ILE A 317 -4.59 -33.05 -27.03
CA ILE A 317 -4.02 -34.32 -27.51
C ILE A 317 -4.61 -35.55 -26.78
N PHE A 318 -5.01 -35.45 -25.51
CA PHE A 318 -5.57 -36.58 -24.75
C PHE A 318 -6.90 -37.10 -25.33
N PHE A 319 -7.73 -36.22 -25.91
CA PHE A 319 -8.96 -36.64 -26.58
C PHE A 319 -8.80 -36.81 -28.08
N LEU A 320 -7.87 -36.10 -28.73
CA LEU A 320 -7.62 -36.22 -30.16
C LEU A 320 -6.85 -37.51 -30.52
N ALA A 321 -5.82 -37.89 -29.75
CA ALA A 321 -4.98 -39.04 -30.08
C ALA A 321 -5.73 -40.39 -30.11
N PRO A 322 -6.67 -40.70 -29.18
CA PRO A 322 -7.51 -41.89 -29.27
C PRO A 322 -8.48 -41.91 -30.47
N GLN A 323 -8.77 -40.75 -31.07
CA GLN A 323 -9.62 -40.61 -32.25
C GLN A 323 -8.85 -40.67 -33.59
N SER A 324 -7.51 -40.75 -33.55
CA SER A 324 -6.69 -40.84 -34.76
C SER A 324 -7.01 -42.08 -35.60
N THR A 325 -6.90 -41.94 -36.92
CA THR A 325 -6.97 -43.06 -37.87
C THR A 325 -5.69 -43.90 -37.90
N VAL A 326 -4.62 -43.45 -37.24
CA VAL A 326 -3.29 -44.09 -37.23
C VAL A 326 -3.15 -44.98 -35.98
N PRO A 327 -3.09 -46.32 -36.12
CA PRO A 327 -3.10 -47.24 -34.97
C PRO A 327 -1.93 -47.06 -33.99
N ALA A 328 -0.80 -46.53 -34.45
CA ALA A 328 0.34 -46.23 -33.57
C ALA A 328 0.04 -45.04 -32.64
N VAL A 329 -0.63 -43.99 -33.13
CA VAL A 329 -1.03 -42.83 -32.32
C VAL A 329 -2.07 -43.25 -31.27
N THR A 330 -3.11 -43.99 -31.67
CA THR A 330 -4.19 -44.40 -30.74
C THR A 330 -3.74 -45.38 -29.65
N THR A 331 -2.65 -46.13 -29.86
CA THR A 331 -2.17 -47.16 -28.90
C THR A 331 -0.89 -46.77 -28.16
N SER A 332 -0.10 -45.84 -28.70
CA SER A 332 1.27 -45.57 -28.23
C SER A 332 1.56 -44.08 -27.96
N THR A 333 0.54 -43.22 -27.95
CA THR A 333 0.68 -41.88 -27.35
C THR A 333 0.85 -42.00 -25.83
N GLY A 334 1.73 -41.19 -25.26
CA GLY A 334 1.82 -40.92 -23.83
C GLY A 334 2.02 -39.42 -23.57
N SER A 335 1.95 -39.02 -22.29
CA SER A 335 2.18 -37.65 -21.84
C SER A 335 3.05 -37.59 -20.60
N ALA A 336 3.79 -36.49 -20.44
CA ALA A 336 4.61 -36.19 -19.27
C ALA A 336 4.52 -34.69 -18.92
N VAL A 337 4.99 -34.34 -17.73
CA VAL A 337 5.35 -32.95 -17.38
C VAL A 337 6.40 -32.46 -18.38
N PHE A 338 6.34 -31.20 -18.81
CA PHE A 338 7.35 -30.65 -19.72
C PHE A 338 8.77 -30.76 -19.10
N PRO A 339 9.82 -31.09 -19.89
CA PRO A 339 11.16 -31.35 -19.38
C PRO A 339 11.78 -30.18 -18.60
N GLY A 340 12.58 -30.52 -17.59
CA GLY A 340 13.19 -29.57 -16.68
C GLY A 340 14.59 -29.10 -17.06
N ALA A 341 15.31 -28.55 -16.09
CA ALA A 341 16.70 -28.12 -16.23
C ALA A 341 17.57 -28.58 -15.06
N THR A 342 18.82 -28.95 -15.34
CA THR A 342 19.80 -29.29 -14.29
C THR A 342 20.58 -28.08 -13.76
N SER A 343 20.31 -26.89 -14.31
CA SER A 343 20.91 -25.61 -13.95
C SER A 343 19.89 -24.49 -14.03
N VAL A 344 19.98 -23.48 -13.17
CA VAL A 344 19.05 -22.34 -13.10
C VAL A 344 19.80 -21.01 -12.95
N TYR A 345 19.15 -19.91 -13.28
CA TYR A 345 19.69 -18.56 -13.09
C TYR A 345 19.58 -18.14 -11.62
N ASP A 346 20.69 -18.24 -10.88
CA ASP A 346 20.75 -17.72 -9.51
C ASP A 346 20.63 -16.19 -9.54
N ARG A 347 19.44 -15.70 -9.19
CA ARG A 347 19.08 -14.27 -9.24
C ARG A 347 19.94 -13.42 -8.29
N SER A 348 20.52 -14.03 -7.25
CA SER A 348 21.41 -13.36 -6.30
C SER A 348 22.86 -13.25 -6.81
N ALA A 349 23.25 -14.11 -7.75
CA ALA A 349 24.57 -14.12 -8.38
C ALA A 349 24.58 -13.52 -9.79
N GLY A 350 23.42 -13.41 -10.44
CA GLY A 350 23.28 -12.92 -11.81
C GLY A 350 23.80 -13.90 -12.87
N SER A 351 23.78 -15.21 -12.59
CA SER A 351 24.48 -16.23 -13.38
C SER A 351 23.84 -17.61 -13.31
N MET A 352 23.95 -18.41 -14.38
CA MET A 352 23.59 -19.83 -14.37
C MET A 352 24.41 -20.64 -13.34
N LYS A 353 23.74 -21.54 -12.60
CA LYS A 353 24.34 -22.49 -11.65
C LYS A 353 23.62 -23.83 -11.68
N GLU A 354 24.35 -24.92 -11.45
CA GLU A 354 23.79 -26.27 -11.25
C GLU A 354 22.79 -26.30 -10.08
N CYS A 355 21.69 -27.04 -10.23
CA CYS A 355 20.71 -27.21 -9.16
C CYS A 355 21.28 -27.97 -7.96
N THR A 356 20.89 -27.52 -6.77
CA THR A 356 21.16 -28.19 -5.49
C THR A 356 19.89 -28.12 -4.66
N ALA A 357 19.69 -29.05 -3.72
CA ALA A 357 18.49 -29.05 -2.85
C ALA A 357 18.31 -27.78 -1.98
N ALA A 358 19.32 -26.91 -1.91
CA ALA A 358 19.25 -25.60 -1.26
C ALA A 358 18.99 -24.42 -2.21
N LEU A 359 19.21 -24.60 -3.52
CA LEU A 359 18.93 -23.61 -4.56
C LEU A 359 17.58 -23.89 -5.23
N CYS A 360 17.33 -25.15 -5.60
CA CYS A 360 16.14 -25.64 -6.29
C CYS A 360 15.38 -26.61 -5.36
N PRO A 361 14.65 -26.13 -4.33
CA PRO A 361 13.98 -26.99 -3.34
C PRO A 361 12.89 -27.91 -3.91
N PHE A 362 12.41 -27.62 -5.13
CA PHE A 362 11.42 -28.45 -5.85
C PHE A 362 12.03 -29.37 -6.90
N ALA A 363 13.36 -29.41 -7.05
CA ALA A 363 14.02 -30.29 -8.01
C ALA A 363 14.09 -31.74 -7.52
N THR A 364 13.79 -32.69 -8.40
CA THR A 364 13.82 -34.14 -8.14
C THR A 364 15.13 -34.76 -8.65
N GLU A 365 15.61 -35.83 -7.99
CA GLU A 365 16.82 -36.54 -8.43
C GLU A 365 16.46 -37.58 -9.48
N GLU A 366 16.80 -37.31 -10.74
CA GLU A 366 16.42 -38.18 -11.87
C GLU A 366 17.52 -39.19 -12.20
N THR A 367 17.12 -40.46 -12.29
CA THR A 367 18.05 -41.58 -12.39
C THR A 367 18.71 -41.73 -13.76
N ALA A 368 18.10 -41.22 -14.84
CA ALA A 368 18.70 -41.18 -16.16
C ALA A 368 19.85 -40.14 -16.21
N VAL A 369 19.58 -38.94 -15.69
CA VAL A 369 20.52 -37.80 -15.70
C VAL A 369 21.59 -37.89 -14.61
N GLY A 370 21.29 -38.56 -13.49
CA GLY A 370 22.15 -38.62 -12.30
C GLY A 370 22.30 -37.26 -11.60
N LYS A 371 21.29 -36.40 -11.70
CA LYS A 371 21.29 -35.01 -11.22
C LYS A 371 19.91 -34.60 -10.66
N LEU A 372 19.89 -33.49 -9.92
CA LEU A 372 18.65 -32.77 -9.62
C LEU A 372 18.14 -32.03 -10.85
N VAL A 373 16.89 -32.27 -11.23
CA VAL A 373 16.18 -31.62 -12.35
C VAL A 373 15.08 -30.72 -11.79
N ASN A 374 15.17 -29.43 -12.08
CA ASN A 374 14.13 -28.45 -11.77
C ASN A 374 13.08 -28.44 -12.89
N ARG A 375 11.84 -28.87 -12.59
CA ARG A 375 10.69 -28.68 -13.49
C ARG A 375 9.88 -27.47 -13.05
N ALA A 376 9.29 -26.77 -14.02
CA ALA A 376 8.53 -25.54 -13.80
C ALA A 376 7.28 -25.56 -14.70
N PRO A 377 6.24 -26.35 -14.35
CA PRO A 377 5.08 -26.58 -15.24
C PRO A 377 4.34 -25.28 -15.53
N LEU A 378 4.10 -24.97 -16.80
CA LEU A 378 3.45 -23.74 -17.21
C LEU A 378 1.92 -23.90 -17.21
N ALA A 379 1.25 -23.10 -16.37
CA ALA A 379 -0.20 -22.92 -16.42
C ALA A 379 -0.57 -21.97 -17.58
N ALA A 380 -0.29 -22.43 -18.80
CA ALA A 380 -0.40 -21.66 -20.04
C ALA A 380 -1.85 -21.24 -20.28
N SER A 381 -2.18 -19.96 -20.06
CA SER A 381 -3.56 -19.44 -19.93
C SER A 381 -4.32 -19.84 -18.64
N GLY A 382 -4.08 -21.05 -18.13
CA GLY A 382 -4.65 -21.58 -16.87
C GLY A 382 -6.06 -22.19 -16.97
N GLY A 383 -6.70 -22.10 -18.14
CA GLY A 383 -8.08 -22.51 -18.39
C GLY A 383 -9.00 -21.31 -18.56
N GLN A 384 -10.20 -21.55 -19.09
CA GLN A 384 -11.31 -20.62 -19.05
C GLN A 384 -11.99 -20.55 -17.67
N SER A 385 -12.75 -19.50 -17.44
CA SER A 385 -13.66 -19.30 -16.31
C SER A 385 -14.80 -18.36 -16.73
N ILE A 386 -15.92 -18.40 -16.02
CA ILE A 386 -17.02 -17.44 -16.21
C ILE A 386 -17.09 -16.50 -15.01
N ALA A 387 -17.04 -15.20 -15.25
CA ALA A 387 -17.22 -14.15 -14.25
C ALA A 387 -18.55 -13.41 -14.42
N ILE A 388 -19.01 -12.78 -13.34
CA ILE A 388 -20.24 -11.98 -13.31
C ILE A 388 -19.83 -10.49 -13.20
N PRO A 389 -20.23 -9.59 -14.12
CA PRO A 389 -19.96 -8.17 -13.97
C PRO A 389 -20.63 -7.59 -12.72
N ALA A 390 -19.91 -6.74 -11.99
CA ALA A 390 -20.44 -6.06 -10.80
C ALA A 390 -21.70 -5.21 -11.12
N THR A 391 -21.86 -4.80 -12.38
CA THR A 391 -23.03 -4.06 -12.89
C THR A 391 -24.26 -4.92 -13.20
N SER A 392 -24.15 -6.24 -13.39
CA SER A 392 -25.30 -7.07 -13.79
C SER A 392 -26.41 -7.08 -12.72
N SER A 393 -27.66 -6.99 -13.17
CA SER A 393 -28.85 -7.17 -12.32
C SER A 393 -29.23 -8.63 -12.09
N ASN A 394 -28.68 -9.57 -12.86
CA ASN A 394 -29.12 -10.97 -12.93
C ASN A 394 -28.19 -11.94 -12.18
N LYS A 395 -27.38 -11.44 -11.24
CA LYS A 395 -26.34 -12.18 -10.50
C LYS A 395 -26.76 -13.56 -10.00
N ASP A 396 -27.96 -13.69 -9.43
CA ASP A 396 -28.47 -14.97 -8.89
C ASP A 396 -28.98 -15.94 -9.98
N ALA A 397 -29.32 -15.44 -11.17
CA ALA A 397 -29.63 -16.28 -12.32
C ALA A 397 -28.33 -16.76 -13.00
N VAL A 398 -27.33 -15.88 -13.11
CA VAL A 398 -25.99 -16.23 -13.60
C VAL A 398 -25.31 -17.23 -12.67
N PHE A 399 -25.31 -16.99 -11.35
CA PHE A 399 -24.65 -17.92 -10.42
C PHE A 399 -25.24 -19.34 -10.50
N ARG A 400 -26.55 -19.49 -10.72
CA ARG A 400 -27.18 -20.81 -10.93
C ARG A 400 -26.75 -21.50 -12.24
N LEU A 401 -26.40 -20.73 -13.28
CA LEU A 401 -25.71 -21.29 -14.46
C LEU A 401 -24.31 -21.78 -14.07
N LEU A 402 -23.55 -21.02 -13.26
CA LEU A 402 -22.21 -21.44 -12.80
C LEU A 402 -22.28 -22.71 -11.94
N GLU A 403 -23.21 -22.78 -10.99
CA GLU A 403 -23.43 -23.95 -10.14
C GLU A 403 -23.78 -25.21 -10.94
N TRP A 404 -24.61 -25.07 -11.97
CA TRP A 404 -24.98 -26.19 -12.83
C TRP A 404 -23.82 -26.60 -13.75
N ALA A 405 -23.28 -25.65 -14.52
CA ALA A 405 -22.30 -25.90 -15.58
C ALA A 405 -20.95 -26.39 -15.02
N ALA A 406 -20.49 -25.83 -13.90
CA ALA A 406 -19.23 -26.25 -13.29
C ALA A 406 -19.34 -27.51 -12.42
N SER A 407 -20.56 -28.03 -12.17
CA SER A 407 -20.73 -29.22 -11.32
C SER A 407 -20.07 -30.46 -11.92
N PRO A 408 -19.41 -31.33 -11.14
CA PRO A 408 -18.73 -32.53 -11.65
C PRO A 408 -19.62 -33.44 -12.52
N ARG A 409 -20.92 -33.52 -12.20
CA ARG A 409 -21.92 -34.30 -12.93
C ARG A 409 -22.18 -33.77 -14.35
N VAL A 410 -22.03 -32.47 -14.58
CA VAL A 410 -22.25 -31.82 -15.88
C VAL A 410 -20.93 -31.69 -16.63
N ILE A 411 -19.87 -31.20 -15.97
CA ILE A 411 -18.63 -30.84 -16.66
C ILE A 411 -17.76 -32.05 -17.02
N ASN A 412 -17.63 -33.06 -16.14
CA ASN A 412 -16.75 -34.21 -16.40
C ASN A 412 -17.15 -34.99 -17.68
N PRO A 413 -18.46 -35.27 -17.96
CA PRO A 413 -18.88 -35.83 -19.24
C PRO A 413 -18.61 -34.95 -20.48
N VAL A 414 -18.57 -33.62 -20.32
CA VAL A 414 -18.37 -32.65 -21.40
C VAL A 414 -16.88 -32.51 -21.72
N THR A 415 -16.02 -32.30 -20.72
CA THR A 415 -14.55 -32.35 -20.85
C THR A 415 -14.10 -33.63 -21.56
N LEU A 416 -14.65 -34.79 -21.16
CA LEU A 416 -14.31 -36.09 -21.77
C LEU A 416 -14.99 -36.34 -23.13
N ALA A 417 -15.82 -35.42 -23.64
CA ALA A 417 -16.38 -35.48 -25.00
C ALA A 417 -15.47 -34.85 -26.07
N GLY A 418 -14.29 -34.35 -25.71
CA GLY A 418 -13.38 -33.65 -26.62
C GLY A 418 -13.85 -32.22 -26.93
N SER A 419 -14.37 -31.54 -25.91
CA SER A 419 -15.06 -30.26 -26.02
C SER A 419 -14.13 -29.04 -26.06
N GLY A 420 -12.81 -29.23 -26.21
CA GLY A 420 -11.81 -28.18 -25.99
C GLY A 420 -11.92 -27.58 -24.60
N LEU A 421 -12.03 -28.45 -23.60
CA LEU A 421 -11.90 -28.16 -22.18
C LEU A 421 -10.92 -29.17 -21.57
N GLU A 422 -10.12 -28.74 -20.62
CA GLU A 422 -9.16 -29.55 -19.89
C GLU A 422 -9.66 -30.01 -18.50
N PRO A 423 -9.13 -31.13 -17.98
CA PRO A 423 -9.36 -31.59 -16.61
C PRO A 423 -8.88 -30.59 -15.53
N PHE A 424 -9.82 -29.94 -14.85
CA PHE A 424 -9.55 -28.96 -13.77
C PHE A 424 -9.99 -29.43 -12.37
N ARG A 425 -10.35 -30.72 -12.25
CA ARG A 425 -10.96 -31.36 -11.07
C ARG A 425 -10.36 -32.72 -10.79
N ALA A 426 -10.39 -33.17 -9.52
CA ALA A 426 -9.94 -34.51 -9.16
C ALA A 426 -10.96 -35.59 -9.56
N SER A 427 -12.26 -35.33 -9.34
CA SER A 427 -13.39 -36.23 -9.54
C SER A 427 -13.58 -36.74 -10.98
N ILE A 428 -12.96 -36.08 -11.96
CA ILE A 428 -12.91 -36.57 -13.34
C ILE A 428 -12.20 -37.93 -13.43
N GLY A 429 -11.31 -38.25 -12.49
CA GLY A 429 -10.65 -39.54 -12.38
C GLY A 429 -11.52 -40.68 -11.83
N ASP A 430 -12.66 -40.41 -11.19
CA ASP A 430 -13.38 -41.42 -10.40
C ASP A 430 -14.29 -42.35 -11.21
N ASP A 431 -14.90 -41.87 -12.30
CA ASP A 431 -15.91 -42.64 -13.06
C ASP A 431 -15.31 -43.32 -14.31
N ASP A 432 -14.79 -44.54 -14.12
CA ASP A 432 -14.32 -45.41 -15.21
C ASP A 432 -15.37 -45.63 -16.33
N ALA A 433 -16.67 -45.56 -16.03
CA ALA A 433 -17.71 -45.80 -17.03
C ALA A 433 -17.84 -44.63 -18.02
N ILE A 434 -17.62 -43.38 -17.60
CA ILE A 434 -17.57 -42.23 -18.50
C ILE A 434 -16.33 -42.31 -19.41
N TRP A 435 -15.17 -42.65 -18.86
CA TRP A 435 -13.95 -42.87 -19.68
C TRP A 435 -14.10 -44.04 -20.65
N ALA A 436 -14.89 -45.06 -20.33
CA ALA A 436 -15.22 -46.17 -21.24
C ALA A 436 -16.23 -45.77 -22.33
N ASP A 437 -17.29 -45.03 -21.98
CA ASP A 437 -18.29 -44.50 -22.92
C ASP A 437 -17.66 -43.61 -24.00
N LYS A 438 -16.67 -42.78 -23.60
CA LYS A 438 -15.93 -41.89 -24.50
C LYS A 438 -14.77 -42.56 -25.22
N GLY A 439 -14.49 -43.85 -24.98
CA GLY A 439 -13.36 -44.58 -25.56
C GLY A 439 -11.97 -44.17 -25.04
N LEU A 440 -11.91 -43.29 -24.04
CA LEU A 440 -10.69 -42.70 -23.50
C LEU A 440 -9.98 -43.57 -22.43
N THR A 441 -10.42 -44.81 -22.21
CA THR A 441 -9.85 -45.70 -21.16
C THR A 441 -8.34 -45.90 -21.29
N ALA A 442 -7.80 -45.91 -22.51
CA ALA A 442 -6.36 -45.95 -22.76
C ALA A 442 -5.67 -44.62 -22.40
N ALA A 443 -6.28 -43.48 -22.75
CA ALA A 443 -5.75 -42.14 -22.45
C ALA A 443 -5.66 -41.88 -20.95
N LYS A 444 -6.66 -42.33 -20.17
CA LYS A 444 -6.72 -42.22 -18.70
C LYS A 444 -5.42 -42.63 -18.02
N ALA A 445 -4.78 -43.69 -18.52
CA ALA A 445 -3.59 -44.29 -17.91
C ALA A 445 -2.32 -43.43 -18.06
N TRP A 446 -2.25 -42.51 -19.02
CA TRP A 446 -1.11 -41.61 -19.20
C TRP A 446 -1.41 -40.14 -18.88
N ILE A 447 -2.63 -39.65 -19.16
CA ILE A 447 -2.94 -38.23 -18.94
C ILE A 447 -3.13 -37.86 -17.46
N LEU A 448 -3.86 -38.67 -16.67
CA LEU A 448 -4.15 -38.35 -15.27
C LEU A 448 -2.88 -38.23 -14.40
N PRO A 449 -1.86 -39.11 -14.53
CA PRO A 449 -0.59 -38.93 -13.83
C PRO A 449 0.14 -37.63 -14.20
N ALA A 450 0.05 -37.17 -15.45
CA ALA A 450 0.68 -35.91 -15.87
C ALA A 450 -0.09 -34.69 -15.32
N ILE A 451 -1.43 -34.72 -15.34
CA ILE A 451 -2.28 -33.69 -14.73
C ILE A 451 -1.97 -33.55 -13.23
N ASP A 452 -2.00 -34.65 -12.48
CA ASP A 452 -1.73 -34.65 -11.03
C ASP A 452 -0.32 -34.13 -10.71
N ALA A 453 0.69 -34.58 -11.47
CA ALA A 453 2.08 -34.14 -11.31
C ALA A 453 2.31 -32.65 -11.60
N MET A 454 1.49 -32.02 -12.45
CA MET A 454 1.57 -30.56 -12.72
C MET A 454 0.71 -29.75 -11.76
N MET A 455 -0.56 -30.12 -11.57
CA MET A 455 -1.51 -29.38 -10.73
C MET A 455 -1.17 -29.39 -9.23
N SER A 456 -0.37 -30.37 -8.79
CA SER A 456 0.16 -30.43 -7.42
C SER A 456 1.58 -29.85 -7.26
N HIS A 457 2.22 -29.40 -8.35
CA HIS A 457 3.63 -29.02 -8.32
C HIS A 457 3.86 -27.71 -7.56
N GLY A 458 4.72 -27.70 -6.54
CA GLY A 458 5.00 -26.50 -5.75
C GLY A 458 5.74 -25.37 -6.50
N ASN A 459 6.16 -25.63 -7.74
CA ASN A 459 6.85 -24.70 -8.63
C ASN A 459 6.11 -24.53 -9.98
N VAL A 460 4.77 -24.54 -9.99
CA VAL A 460 3.98 -24.14 -11.18
C VAL A 460 4.32 -22.68 -11.55
N VAL A 461 4.46 -22.41 -12.84
CA VAL A 461 4.66 -21.06 -13.37
C VAL A 461 3.30 -20.46 -13.69
N LEU A 462 3.04 -19.27 -13.15
CA LEU A 462 1.88 -18.48 -13.55
C LEU A 462 2.17 -17.77 -14.87
N ASP A 463 1.19 -17.80 -15.77
CA ASP A 463 1.15 -16.88 -16.93
C ASP A 463 1.10 -15.41 -16.46
N MET A 464 1.35 -14.45 -17.35
CA MET A 464 1.57 -13.03 -16.99
C MET A 464 0.27 -12.27 -16.65
N ARG A 465 -0.35 -12.60 -15.52
CA ARG A 465 -1.58 -11.98 -15.01
C ARG A 465 -1.28 -10.56 -14.50
N LEU A 466 -1.24 -9.59 -15.40
CA LEU A 466 -0.92 -8.18 -15.15
C LEU A 466 -1.83 -7.23 -15.95
N PRO A 467 -2.11 -6.02 -15.44
CA PRO A 467 -2.63 -4.93 -16.25
C PRO A 467 -1.76 -4.67 -17.49
N GLY A 468 -2.41 -4.49 -18.65
CA GLY A 468 -1.72 -4.22 -19.92
C GLY A 468 -1.17 -5.47 -20.63
N LEU A 469 -1.57 -6.68 -20.22
CA LEU A 469 -1.10 -7.97 -20.77
C LEU A 469 -0.88 -7.99 -22.29
N THR A 470 -1.83 -7.51 -23.09
CA THR A 470 -1.73 -7.50 -24.56
C THR A 470 -0.46 -6.80 -25.06
N GLU A 471 -0.06 -5.69 -24.43
CA GLU A 471 1.10 -4.90 -24.83
C GLU A 471 2.41 -5.68 -24.58
N TYR A 472 2.49 -6.41 -23.46
CA TYR A 472 3.61 -7.32 -23.18
C TYR A 472 3.65 -8.50 -24.17
N VAL A 473 2.49 -9.05 -24.52
CA VAL A 473 2.38 -10.19 -25.47
C VAL A 473 2.78 -9.77 -26.89
N ASP A 474 2.31 -8.62 -27.36
CA ASP A 474 2.69 -8.04 -28.65
C ASP A 474 4.19 -7.73 -28.71
N ALA A 475 4.75 -7.15 -27.64
CA ALA A 475 6.18 -6.88 -27.53
C ALA A 475 7.02 -8.17 -27.59
N MET A 476 6.66 -9.21 -26.82
CA MET A 476 7.31 -10.52 -26.86
C MET A 476 7.23 -11.14 -28.25
N ASN A 477 6.03 -11.24 -28.83
CA ASN A 477 5.83 -11.94 -30.10
C ASN A 477 6.52 -11.23 -31.27
N ALA A 478 6.60 -9.90 -31.27
CA ALA A 478 7.38 -9.15 -32.26
C ALA A 478 8.88 -9.50 -32.21
N HIS A 479 9.48 -9.49 -31.01
CA HIS A 479 10.91 -9.80 -30.84
C HIS A 479 11.21 -11.30 -31.07
N PHE A 480 10.33 -12.21 -30.63
CA PHE A 480 10.49 -13.64 -30.89
C PHE A 480 10.38 -13.94 -32.39
N THR A 481 9.45 -13.32 -33.11
CA THR A 481 9.36 -13.44 -34.59
C THR A 481 10.65 -12.98 -35.27
N ALA A 482 11.20 -11.83 -34.86
CA ALA A 482 12.43 -11.28 -35.42
C ALA A 482 13.66 -12.18 -35.18
N TYR A 483 13.79 -12.75 -33.98
CA TYR A 483 14.87 -13.71 -33.68
C TYR A 483 14.69 -15.04 -34.41
N LEU A 484 13.47 -15.59 -34.45
CA LEU A 484 13.22 -16.92 -35.02
C LEU A 484 13.36 -16.90 -36.55
N TYR A 485 12.73 -15.94 -37.24
CA TYR A 485 12.56 -15.93 -38.69
C TYR A 485 13.38 -14.87 -39.43
N ASP A 486 13.36 -13.61 -38.97
CA ASP A 486 14.00 -12.50 -39.71
C ASP A 486 15.53 -12.49 -39.58
N GLY A 487 16.09 -13.37 -38.74
CA GLY A 487 17.52 -13.56 -38.57
C GLY A 487 18.20 -12.51 -37.69
N ALA A 488 17.44 -11.84 -36.82
CA ALA A 488 17.99 -10.94 -35.81
C ALA A 488 18.90 -11.70 -34.82
N ASP A 489 19.88 -11.01 -34.23
CA ASP A 489 20.82 -11.62 -33.28
C ASP A 489 20.22 -11.75 -31.87
N LEU A 490 20.62 -12.79 -31.14
CA LEU A 490 20.00 -13.15 -29.85
C LEU A 490 20.22 -12.09 -28.76
N ASP A 491 21.42 -11.52 -28.68
CA ASP A 491 21.76 -10.56 -27.63
C ASP A 491 21.05 -9.22 -27.83
N GLY A 492 21.08 -8.68 -29.06
CA GLY A 492 20.33 -7.46 -29.42
C GLY A 492 18.83 -7.66 -29.23
N THR A 493 18.26 -8.74 -29.75
CA THR A 493 16.81 -8.96 -29.70
C THR A 493 16.28 -9.14 -28.28
N MET A 494 17.02 -9.80 -27.38
CA MET A 494 16.62 -9.95 -25.98
C MET A 494 16.86 -8.66 -25.16
N SER A 495 17.91 -7.89 -25.47
CA SER A 495 18.13 -6.55 -24.92
C SER A 495 16.98 -5.60 -25.28
N ASP A 496 16.59 -5.55 -26.56
CA ASP A 496 15.53 -4.68 -27.05
C ASP A 496 14.15 -5.11 -26.51
N LEU A 497 13.88 -6.41 -26.43
CA LEU A 497 12.67 -6.94 -25.76
C LEU A 497 12.63 -6.55 -24.28
N SER A 498 13.74 -6.73 -23.55
CA SER A 498 13.84 -6.35 -22.15
C SER A 498 13.58 -4.85 -21.97
N ALA A 499 14.16 -3.99 -22.80
CA ALA A 499 13.92 -2.55 -22.78
C ALA A 499 12.47 -2.17 -23.10
N ALA A 500 11.82 -2.85 -24.06
CA ALA A 500 10.42 -2.64 -24.38
C ALA A 500 9.49 -3.06 -23.23
N VAL A 501 9.78 -4.19 -22.57
CA VAL A 501 9.04 -4.68 -21.40
C VAL A 501 9.18 -3.73 -20.21
N GLU A 502 10.40 -3.27 -19.88
CA GLU A 502 10.57 -2.29 -18.80
C GLU A 502 9.83 -0.97 -19.07
N ALA A 503 9.75 -0.53 -20.33
CA ALA A 503 8.98 0.66 -20.71
C ALA A 503 7.47 0.49 -20.51
N ILE A 504 6.90 -0.67 -20.89
CA ILE A 504 5.49 -1.00 -20.62
C ILE A 504 5.23 -1.07 -19.10
N THR A 505 6.15 -1.65 -18.33
CA THR A 505 6.04 -1.68 -16.86
C THR A 505 6.10 -0.29 -16.24
N ASP A 506 6.88 0.64 -16.77
CA ASP A 506 6.92 2.04 -16.31
C ASP A 506 5.66 2.83 -16.72
N ASP A 507 5.15 2.66 -17.95
CA ASP A 507 3.94 3.35 -18.45
C ASP A 507 2.64 2.92 -17.73
N HIS A 508 2.58 1.68 -17.22
CA HIS A 508 1.47 1.17 -16.37
C HIS A 508 1.68 1.37 -14.85
N ASP A 509 2.66 2.19 -14.46
CA ASP A 509 3.19 2.38 -13.10
C ASP A 509 3.82 1.10 -12.51
N ARG A 510 5.15 1.14 -12.34
CA ARG A 510 5.95 0.02 -11.84
C ARG A 510 5.60 -0.42 -10.42
N ASP A 511 5.32 0.52 -9.51
CA ASP A 511 4.99 0.18 -8.12
C ASP A 511 3.60 -0.49 -8.06
N MET A 512 2.68 -0.06 -8.93
CA MET A 512 1.38 -0.67 -9.13
C MET A 512 1.50 -2.08 -9.76
N GLN A 513 2.28 -2.24 -10.82
CA GLN A 513 2.57 -3.55 -11.43
C GLN A 513 3.22 -4.51 -10.41
N LEU A 514 4.14 -4.02 -9.57
CA LEU A 514 4.79 -4.79 -8.50
C LEU A 514 3.81 -5.26 -7.42
N LEU A 515 2.91 -4.37 -6.99
CA LEU A 515 1.83 -4.71 -6.08
C LEU A 515 0.93 -5.80 -6.66
N TYR A 516 0.45 -5.62 -7.89
CA TYR A 516 -0.41 -6.58 -8.57
C TYR A 516 0.27 -7.93 -8.82
N TYR A 517 1.54 -7.95 -9.24
CA TYR A 517 2.30 -9.19 -9.45
C TYR A 517 2.46 -10.00 -8.16
N ARG A 518 2.85 -9.35 -7.05
CA ARG A 518 2.97 -10.01 -5.74
C ARG A 518 1.62 -10.55 -5.26
N MET A 519 0.54 -9.77 -5.35
CA MET A 519 -0.81 -10.19 -4.98
C MET A 519 -1.31 -11.37 -5.82
N ASN A 520 -0.98 -11.42 -7.12
CA ASN A 520 -1.28 -12.54 -8.01
C ASN A 520 -0.50 -13.82 -7.64
N LEU A 521 0.76 -13.68 -7.24
CA LEU A 521 1.62 -14.79 -6.77
C LEU A 521 1.29 -15.26 -5.34
N GLY A 522 0.32 -14.62 -4.66
CA GLY A 522 0.01 -14.89 -3.25
C GLY A 522 1.03 -14.34 -2.25
N VAL A 523 2.01 -13.57 -2.72
CA VAL A 523 3.06 -12.93 -1.93
C VAL A 523 2.50 -11.67 -1.27
N ASP A 524 2.72 -11.51 0.04
CA ASP A 524 2.30 -10.28 0.75
C ASP A 524 2.91 -9.03 0.07
N PRO A 525 2.13 -7.95 -0.10
CA PRO A 525 2.64 -6.68 -0.64
C PRO A 525 3.92 -6.22 0.07
N LEU A 526 4.85 -5.62 -0.68
CA LEU A 526 5.94 -4.90 -0.04
C LEU A 526 5.34 -3.82 0.84
N THR A 527 5.80 -3.76 2.09
CA THR A 527 5.45 -2.67 3.01
C THR A 527 6.18 -1.39 2.57
N GLN A 528 5.67 -0.77 1.51
CA GLN A 528 5.92 0.65 1.28
C GLN A 528 5.54 1.39 2.56
N LEU A 529 6.52 2.09 3.13
CA LEU A 529 6.36 2.79 4.40
C LEU A 529 5.53 4.04 4.11
N THR A 530 4.21 3.90 4.24
CA THR A 530 3.25 4.88 3.77
C THR A 530 3.47 6.23 4.44
N LEU A 531 3.03 7.32 3.79
CA LEU A 531 2.99 8.62 4.44
C LEU A 531 2.20 8.56 5.76
N ASP A 532 1.21 7.67 5.86
CA ASP A 532 0.35 7.52 7.04
C ASP A 532 0.98 6.70 8.18
N ASP A 533 1.86 5.73 7.91
CA ASP A 533 2.74 5.15 8.94
C ASP A 533 3.63 6.23 9.57
N ILE A 534 4.20 7.11 8.73
CA ILE A 534 5.01 8.25 9.15
C ILE A 534 4.13 9.25 9.92
N PHE A 535 2.92 9.55 9.47
CA PHE A 535 2.00 10.48 10.14
C PHE A 535 1.46 9.92 11.47
N LEU A 536 1.22 8.60 11.57
CA LEU A 536 0.82 7.93 12.80
C LEU A 536 1.95 7.99 13.83
N ALA A 537 3.20 7.70 13.42
CA ALA A 537 4.38 7.87 14.27
C ALA A 537 4.56 9.32 14.75
N VAL A 538 4.34 10.32 13.88
CA VAL A 538 4.37 11.75 14.24
C VAL A 538 3.23 12.12 15.21
N GLY A 539 2.01 11.61 15.00
CA GLY A 539 0.85 11.84 15.88
C GLY A 539 1.06 11.25 17.28
N ILE A 540 1.56 10.02 17.37
CA ILE A 540 1.96 9.38 18.62
C ILE A 540 3.07 10.19 19.32
N GLY A 541 4.08 10.63 18.56
CA GLY A 541 5.15 11.51 19.06
C GLY A 541 4.63 12.83 19.63
N ALA A 542 3.66 13.46 18.98
CA ALA A 542 3.01 14.69 19.45
C ALA A 542 2.23 14.47 20.77
N CYS A 543 1.48 13.37 20.88
CA CYS A 543 0.80 12.97 22.12
C CYS A 543 1.80 12.75 23.28
N VAL A 544 2.89 12.02 23.03
CA VAL A 544 3.94 11.77 24.03
C VAL A 544 4.61 13.09 24.47
N ALA A 545 4.94 13.98 23.54
CA ALA A 545 5.53 15.29 23.84
C ALA A 545 4.58 16.18 24.68
N ALA A 546 3.28 16.19 24.37
CA ALA A 546 2.29 16.94 25.13
C ALA A 546 2.11 16.37 26.55
N PHE A 547 2.05 15.04 26.69
CA PHE A 547 1.97 14.36 28.00
C PHE A 547 3.21 14.67 28.87
N ILE A 548 4.42 14.55 28.32
CA ILE A 548 5.67 14.90 29.01
C ILE A 548 5.65 16.36 29.48
N SER A 549 5.19 17.30 28.63
CA SER A 549 5.06 18.72 29.00
C SER A 549 4.08 18.95 30.16
N ILE A 550 2.93 18.24 30.18
CA ILE A 550 1.95 18.31 31.29
C ILE A 550 2.53 17.73 32.59
N VAL A 551 3.23 16.59 32.53
CA VAL A 551 3.90 15.99 33.70
C VAL A 551 4.99 16.91 34.24
N LEU A 552 5.84 17.46 33.38
CA LEU A 552 6.92 18.38 33.77
C LEU A 552 6.38 19.70 34.36
N THR A 553 5.36 20.31 33.75
CA THR A 553 4.74 21.53 34.30
C THR A 553 4.02 21.29 35.62
N THR A 554 3.39 20.13 35.80
CA THR A 554 2.77 19.72 37.08
C THR A 554 3.84 19.53 38.16
N ALA A 555 4.86 18.71 37.91
CA ALA A 555 5.94 18.44 38.84
C ALA A 555 6.70 19.72 39.25
N LEU A 556 6.96 20.61 38.28
CA LEU A 556 7.58 21.90 38.52
C LEU A 556 6.69 22.83 39.36
N THR A 557 5.37 22.81 39.17
CA THR A 557 4.43 23.61 39.95
C THR A 557 4.33 23.13 41.40
N VAL A 558 4.34 21.81 41.63
CA VAL A 558 4.42 21.21 42.97
C VAL A 558 5.77 21.54 43.65
N LEU A 559 6.89 21.39 42.93
CA LEU A 559 8.22 21.73 43.42
C LEU A 559 8.33 23.22 43.80
N LEU A 560 7.76 24.11 43.00
CA LEU A 560 7.67 25.53 43.33
C LEU A 560 6.87 25.73 44.61
N GLY A 561 5.66 25.15 44.72
CA GLY A 561 4.83 25.22 45.92
C GLY A 561 5.57 24.76 47.19
N TYR A 562 6.40 23.71 47.09
CA TYR A 562 7.27 23.25 48.16
C TYR A 562 8.37 24.27 48.51
N ILE A 563 9.15 24.75 47.53
CA ILE A 563 10.23 25.73 47.76
C ILE A 563 9.67 27.06 48.33
N ILE A 564 8.48 27.47 47.92
CA ILE A 564 7.78 28.68 48.41
C ILE A 564 7.33 28.53 49.86
N ARG A 565 7.12 27.30 50.34
CA ARG A 565 6.79 26.98 51.74
C ARG A 565 8.02 26.96 52.64
N ASP A 566 9.23 26.77 52.10
CA ASP A 566 10.47 26.97 52.84
C ASP A 566 10.74 28.48 53.05
N SER A 567 10.73 28.88 54.33
CA SER A 567 10.98 30.25 54.77
C SER A 567 12.30 30.88 54.29
N ASN A 568 13.25 30.08 53.80
CA ASN A 568 14.56 30.53 53.34
C ASN A 568 14.58 31.06 51.89
N PHE A 569 13.63 30.66 51.02
CA PHE A 569 13.66 30.98 49.58
C PHE A 569 12.51 31.89 49.13
N LYS A 570 12.72 33.22 49.23
CA LYS A 570 11.66 34.21 48.92
C LYS A 570 11.83 34.85 47.54
N PHE A 571 11.26 34.21 46.52
CA PHE A 571 11.18 34.74 45.15
C PHE A 571 10.36 36.05 45.07
N ALA A 572 10.63 36.86 44.05
CA ALA A 572 9.73 37.93 43.65
C ALA A 572 8.41 37.33 43.10
N THR A 573 7.28 37.59 43.78
CA THR A 573 5.92 37.11 43.42
C THR A 573 5.86 35.63 43.02
N PRO A 574 5.87 34.70 43.99
CA PRO A 574 5.65 33.27 43.72
C PRO A 574 4.29 33.00 43.04
N SER A 575 3.25 33.73 43.44
CA SER A 575 1.87 33.60 42.94
C SER A 575 1.77 33.66 41.42
N PHE A 576 2.42 34.65 40.79
CA PHE A 576 2.42 34.81 39.33
C PHE A 576 3.32 33.80 38.59
N LEU A 577 4.27 33.15 39.27
CA LEU A 577 5.01 32.03 38.66
C LEU A 577 4.15 30.76 38.62
N ILE A 578 3.39 30.49 39.68
CA ILE A 578 2.42 29.38 39.72
C ILE A 578 1.30 29.61 38.71
N ALA A 579 0.69 30.80 38.70
CA ALA A 579 -0.37 31.14 37.74
C ALA A 579 0.14 31.04 36.28
N GLY A 580 1.37 31.52 36.01
CA GLY A 580 1.99 31.37 34.69
C GLY A 580 2.13 29.92 34.23
N ASN A 581 2.46 29.00 35.15
CA ASN A 581 2.59 27.58 34.84
C ASN A 581 1.25 26.87 34.68
N VAL A 582 0.25 27.21 35.49
CA VAL A 582 -1.14 26.72 35.31
C VAL A 582 -1.69 27.18 33.96
N GLY A 583 -1.37 28.41 33.51
CA GLY A 583 -1.70 28.89 32.18
C GLY A 583 -1.08 28.05 31.06
N TRP A 584 0.24 27.80 31.11
CA TRP A 584 0.91 26.95 30.11
C TRP A 584 0.40 25.50 30.13
N MET A 585 0.16 24.93 31.32
CA MET A 585 -0.39 23.59 31.48
C MET A 585 -1.80 23.47 30.86
N LEU A 586 -2.67 24.46 31.07
CA LEU A 586 -4.01 24.50 30.46
C LEU A 586 -3.95 24.66 28.93
N ALA A 587 -3.00 25.45 28.42
CA ALA A 587 -2.81 25.60 26.99
C ALA A 587 -2.27 24.30 26.35
N THR A 588 -1.31 23.63 26.98
CA THR A 588 -0.81 22.32 26.52
C THR A 588 -1.88 21.24 26.61
N LEU A 589 -2.77 21.25 27.62
CA LEU A 589 -3.92 20.36 27.68
C LEU A 589 -4.88 20.58 26.50
N GLY A 590 -5.21 21.85 26.19
CA GLY A 590 -6.01 22.17 25.01
C GLY A 590 -5.34 21.72 23.70
N VAL A 591 -4.02 21.82 23.59
CA VAL A 591 -3.27 21.29 22.44
C VAL A 591 -3.25 19.75 22.39
N ALA A 592 -3.19 19.06 23.53
CA ALA A 592 -3.30 17.60 23.58
C ALA A 592 -4.69 17.11 23.15
N MET A 593 -5.75 17.81 23.56
CA MET A 593 -7.14 17.53 23.13
C MET A 593 -7.33 17.67 21.61
N PHE A 594 -6.51 18.48 20.93
CA PHE A 594 -6.55 18.61 19.47
C PHE A 594 -6.12 17.31 18.77
N VAL A 595 -5.11 16.61 19.32
CA VAL A 595 -4.63 15.33 18.78
C VAL A 595 -5.58 14.18 19.14
N VAL A 596 -6.11 14.16 20.38
CA VAL A 596 -7.07 13.12 20.82
C VAL A 596 -8.39 13.15 20.03
N SER A 597 -8.76 14.30 19.46
CA SER A 597 -9.94 14.45 18.58
C SER A 597 -9.91 13.56 17.32
N PHE A 598 -8.75 12.99 16.94
CA PHE A 598 -8.66 12.00 15.85
C PHE A 598 -9.42 10.69 16.16
N ALA A 599 -9.58 10.33 17.43
CA ALA A 599 -10.11 9.01 17.82
C ALA A 599 -11.52 9.07 18.46
N TRP A 600 -11.85 10.15 19.18
CA TRP A 600 -13.15 10.32 19.85
C TRP A 600 -13.50 11.80 19.92
N SER A 601 -14.61 12.23 19.29
CA SER A 601 -14.95 13.65 19.19
C SER A 601 -16.46 13.94 19.27
N THR A 602 -16.78 15.15 19.72
CA THR A 602 -18.11 15.77 19.68
C THR A 602 -17.91 17.29 19.58
N THR A 603 -18.88 18.05 19.06
CA THR A 603 -18.76 19.51 18.87
C THR A 603 -18.40 20.28 20.16
N GLY A 604 -18.80 19.77 21.34
CA GLY A 604 -18.43 20.34 22.63
C GLY A 604 -16.93 20.27 22.94
N LEU A 605 -16.23 19.24 22.45
CA LEU A 605 -14.79 19.08 22.64
C LEU A 605 -13.99 20.10 21.83
N CYS A 606 -14.38 20.43 20.59
CA CYS A 606 -13.74 21.51 19.82
C CYS A 606 -13.78 22.86 20.56
N ILE A 607 -14.95 23.22 21.11
CA ILE A 607 -15.13 24.49 21.82
C ILE A 607 -14.35 24.48 23.15
N GLY A 608 -14.38 23.37 23.90
CA GLY A 608 -13.61 23.19 25.12
C GLY A 608 -12.09 23.25 24.91
N MET A 609 -11.60 22.63 23.84
CA MET A 609 -10.19 22.66 23.40
C MET A 609 -9.72 24.10 23.14
N LEU A 610 -10.46 24.85 22.31
CA LEU A 610 -10.15 26.25 21.99
C LEU A 610 -10.18 27.17 23.23
N LEU A 611 -11.15 26.95 24.13
CA LEU A 611 -11.22 27.65 25.42
C LEU A 611 -9.97 27.39 26.26
N CYS A 612 -9.49 26.14 26.35
CA CYS A 612 -8.28 25.80 27.10
C CYS A 612 -7.03 26.48 26.54
N ILE A 613 -6.85 26.49 25.22
CA ILE A 613 -5.72 27.18 24.57
C ILE A 613 -5.78 28.69 24.83
N GLY A 614 -6.91 29.34 24.54
CA GLY A 614 -7.07 30.79 24.69
C GLY A 614 -6.93 31.29 26.13
N LEU A 615 -7.58 30.61 27.08
CA LEU A 615 -7.48 30.92 28.51
C LEU A 615 -6.07 30.65 29.04
N GLY A 616 -5.46 29.51 28.68
CA GLY A 616 -4.13 29.13 29.13
C GLY A 616 -3.05 30.13 28.71
N VAL A 617 -3.03 30.51 27.43
CA VAL A 617 -2.09 31.52 26.89
C VAL A 617 -2.33 32.89 27.54
N THR A 618 -3.59 33.30 27.72
CA THR A 618 -3.94 34.57 28.38
C THR A 618 -3.44 34.62 29.83
N ILE A 619 -3.68 33.56 30.61
CA ILE A 619 -3.21 33.44 32.00
C ILE A 619 -1.68 33.42 32.07
N ALA A 620 -1.02 32.71 31.15
CA ALA A 620 0.43 32.62 31.09
C ALA A 620 1.10 33.97 30.77
N LEU A 621 0.70 34.61 29.67
CA LEU A 621 1.29 35.89 29.23
C LEU A 621 0.91 37.04 30.16
N GLY A 622 -0.33 37.08 30.66
CA GLY A 622 -0.78 38.04 31.66
C GLY A 622 0.01 37.94 32.97
N SER A 623 0.30 36.72 33.44
CA SER A 623 1.12 36.51 34.65
C SER A 623 2.58 36.96 34.47
N LEU A 624 3.17 36.72 33.29
CA LEU A 624 4.50 37.24 32.94
C LEU A 624 4.50 38.78 32.90
N PHE A 625 3.47 39.39 32.32
CA PHE A 625 3.32 40.85 32.27
C PHE A 625 3.15 41.47 33.66
N ALA A 626 2.27 40.92 34.51
CA ALA A 626 2.05 41.39 35.89
C ALA A 626 3.36 41.35 36.72
N LYS A 627 4.17 40.29 36.56
CA LYS A 627 5.48 40.18 37.20
C LYS A 627 6.48 41.22 36.69
N GLN A 628 6.57 41.42 35.37
CA GLN A 628 7.48 42.42 34.78
C GLN A 628 7.06 43.86 35.10
N ALA A 629 5.75 44.12 35.18
CA ALA A 629 5.21 45.39 35.64
C ALA A 629 5.68 45.71 37.07
N ARG A 630 5.62 44.75 38.00
CA ARG A 630 6.13 44.93 39.37
C ARG A 630 7.62 45.27 39.41
N ILE A 631 8.45 44.57 38.64
CA ILE A 631 9.90 44.83 38.57
C ILE A 631 10.17 46.25 38.02
N TYR A 632 9.43 46.67 37.00
CA TYR A 632 9.51 48.04 36.47
C TYR A 632 9.05 49.11 37.47
N TRP A 633 7.99 48.85 38.26
CA TRP A 633 7.52 49.77 39.30
C TRP A 633 8.55 49.93 40.43
N ILE A 634 9.20 48.85 40.86
CA ILE A 634 10.30 48.87 41.84
C ILE A 634 11.49 49.70 41.30
N LEU A 635 11.86 49.52 40.03
CA LEU A 635 12.89 50.32 39.35
C LEU A 635 12.50 51.81 39.28
N ARG A 636 11.25 52.12 38.97
CA ARG A 636 10.75 53.50 38.92
C ARG A 636 10.77 54.17 40.30
N ALA A 637 10.42 53.43 41.35
CA ALA A 637 10.45 53.92 42.73
C ALA A 637 11.88 54.25 43.20
N THR A 638 12.84 53.34 42.97
CA THR A 638 14.25 53.57 43.33
C THR A 638 14.87 54.76 42.61
N ARG A 639 14.51 55.02 41.34
CA ARG A 639 14.92 56.23 40.61
C ARG A 639 14.21 57.52 41.03
N SER A 640 13.10 57.44 41.78
CA SER A 640 12.27 58.59 42.14
C SER A 640 12.68 59.24 43.48
N HIS A 641 13.67 58.71 44.20
CA HIS A 641 14.17 59.20 45.49
C HIS A 641 13.10 59.47 46.58
N LYS A 642 11.93 58.82 46.51
CA LYS A 642 10.84 58.99 47.50
C LYS A 642 11.17 58.24 48.80
N LYS A 643 11.19 58.96 49.93
CA LYS A 643 11.57 58.44 51.26
C LYS A 643 10.65 57.34 51.82
N ARG A 644 9.46 57.11 51.25
CA ARG A 644 8.63 55.92 51.47
C ARG A 644 8.02 55.47 50.14
N PHE A 645 8.03 54.16 49.88
CA PHE A 645 7.34 53.54 48.76
C PHE A 645 6.83 52.16 49.16
N THR A 646 5.52 51.94 49.03
CA THR A 646 4.89 50.64 49.19
C THR A 646 4.93 49.87 47.88
N VAL A 647 5.60 48.72 47.86
CA VAL A 647 5.55 47.80 46.72
C VAL A 647 4.11 47.29 46.57
N PRO A 648 3.49 47.33 45.36
CA PRO A 648 2.14 46.79 45.16
C PRO A 648 2.05 45.33 45.59
N SER A 649 1.06 44.99 46.40
CA SER A 649 0.79 43.58 46.74
C SER A 649 0.27 42.84 45.51
N ASP A 650 0.38 41.51 45.51
CA ASP A 650 -0.04 40.65 44.40
C ASP A 650 -1.52 40.89 44.03
N LEU A 651 -2.37 41.19 45.01
CA LEU A 651 -3.78 41.55 44.83
C LEU A 651 -4.00 42.82 43.98
N HIS A 652 -3.09 43.80 44.03
CA HIS A 652 -3.16 45.01 43.20
C HIS A 652 -2.69 44.79 41.74
N LEU A 653 -1.99 43.68 41.49
CA LEU A 653 -1.49 43.31 40.16
C LEU A 653 -2.37 42.23 39.51
N LEU A 654 -3.16 41.50 40.30
CA LEU A 654 -4.14 40.51 39.84
C LEU A 654 -5.09 41.02 38.75
N PRO A 655 -5.60 42.27 38.76
CA PRO A 655 -6.42 42.81 37.66
C PRO A 655 -5.72 42.77 36.29
N LEU A 656 -4.38 42.86 36.23
CA LEU A 656 -3.62 42.79 34.97
C LEU A 656 -3.66 41.40 34.32
N VAL A 657 -4.06 40.37 35.08
CA VAL A 657 -4.32 39.02 34.57
C VAL A 657 -5.82 38.82 34.36
N VAL A 658 -6.64 39.16 35.37
CA VAL A 658 -8.09 38.88 35.37
C VAL A 658 -8.85 39.68 34.31
N VAL A 659 -8.49 40.93 34.03
CA VAL A 659 -9.12 41.74 32.96
C VAL A 659 -8.86 41.16 31.56
N GLY A 660 -7.81 40.34 31.40
CA GLY A 660 -7.56 39.62 30.15
C GLY A 660 -8.47 38.42 29.92
N ILE A 661 -8.94 37.76 30.98
CA ILE A 661 -9.65 36.47 30.92
C ILE A 661 -10.97 36.51 30.13
N PRO A 662 -11.79 37.59 30.18
CA PRO A 662 -12.98 37.69 29.32
C PRO A 662 -12.66 37.73 27.81
N LEU A 663 -11.50 38.23 27.40
CA LEU A 663 -11.18 38.44 25.97
C LEU A 663 -11.21 37.14 25.13
N PRO A 664 -10.51 36.04 25.49
CA PRO A 664 -10.63 34.79 24.73
C PRO A 664 -12.04 34.19 24.81
N VAL A 665 -12.77 34.38 25.92
CA VAL A 665 -14.15 33.85 26.06
C VAL A 665 -15.11 34.61 25.13
N THR A 666 -15.09 35.94 25.14
CA THR A 666 -15.88 36.76 24.21
C THR A 666 -15.48 36.52 22.77
N LEU A 667 -14.17 36.36 22.47
CA LEU A 667 -13.69 36.04 21.14
C LEU A 667 -14.24 34.69 20.65
N ILE A 668 -14.21 33.63 21.47
CA ILE A 668 -14.78 32.31 21.13
C ILE A 668 -16.30 32.41 20.96
N VAL A 669 -17.02 33.05 21.89
CA VAL A 669 -18.49 33.19 21.80
C VAL A 669 -18.91 33.93 20.53
N VAL A 670 -18.29 35.08 20.25
CA VAL A 670 -18.57 35.86 19.02
C VAL A 670 -18.21 35.03 17.78
N TRP A 671 -17.10 34.29 17.79
CA TRP A 671 -16.74 33.44 16.66
C TRP A 671 -17.74 32.31 16.42
N THR A 672 -18.19 31.61 17.47
CA THR A 672 -19.18 30.52 17.33
C THR A 672 -20.53 30.99 16.77
N ILE A 673 -20.82 32.29 16.84
CA ILE A 673 -22.01 32.93 16.24
C ILE A 673 -21.79 33.28 14.75
N VAL A 674 -20.55 33.58 14.34
CA VAL A 674 -20.18 33.97 12.96
C VAL A 674 -19.81 32.76 12.10
N ASP A 675 -19.03 31.83 12.65
CA ASP A 675 -18.52 30.62 12.01
C ASP A 675 -18.39 29.52 13.08
N THR A 676 -19.48 28.76 13.26
CA THR A 676 -19.52 27.67 14.24
C THR A 676 -18.58 26.56 13.81
N PHE A 677 -17.58 26.22 14.64
CA PHE A 677 -16.74 25.04 14.44
C PHE A 677 -17.62 23.78 14.35
N LYS A 678 -17.53 23.07 13.22
CA LYS A 678 -18.23 21.80 12.98
C LYS A 678 -17.23 20.66 12.99
N MET A 679 -17.68 19.46 13.35
CA MET A 679 -16.99 18.28 12.89
C MET A 679 -17.22 18.16 11.38
N THR A 680 -16.16 17.91 10.63
CA THR A 680 -16.24 17.43 9.26
C THR A 680 -15.36 16.20 9.16
N ASP A 681 -15.94 15.11 8.70
CA ASP A 681 -15.22 13.89 8.39
C ASP A 681 -14.31 14.19 7.21
N HIS A 682 -13.00 13.99 7.42
CA HIS A 682 -12.02 13.98 6.34
C HIS A 682 -11.69 12.51 6.05
N PRO A 683 -11.87 12.03 4.82
CA PRO A 683 -11.23 10.79 4.43
C PRO A 683 -9.72 10.97 4.56
N LEU A 684 -9.06 9.98 5.17
CA LEU A 684 -7.63 9.76 5.01
C LEU A 684 -7.40 8.68 3.95
N ASP A 685 -8.17 7.59 4.07
CA ASP A 685 -8.58 6.65 3.01
C ASP A 685 -9.85 5.91 3.49
N ASP A 686 -10.50 5.11 2.64
CA ASP A 686 -11.88 4.61 2.86
C ASP A 686 -12.12 3.85 4.18
N TYR A 687 -11.10 3.16 4.70
CA TYR A 687 -11.20 2.39 5.94
C TYR A 687 -10.93 3.21 7.23
N THR A 688 -10.53 4.49 7.12
CA THR A 688 -10.28 5.37 8.28
C THR A 688 -10.77 6.81 8.09
N GLN A 689 -11.99 7.07 8.55
CA GLN A 689 -12.55 8.43 8.64
C GLN A 689 -11.92 9.22 9.81
N CYS A 690 -11.30 10.36 9.51
CA CYS A 690 -10.74 11.26 10.52
C CYS A 690 -11.70 12.42 10.81
N THR A 691 -12.27 12.46 12.01
CA THR A 691 -13.17 13.55 12.43
C THR A 691 -12.39 14.81 12.80
N VAL A 692 -12.41 15.87 11.97
CA VAL A 692 -11.64 17.10 12.22
C VAL A 692 -12.55 18.28 12.61
N CYS A 693 -12.16 19.07 13.62
CA CYS A 693 -12.81 20.34 13.99
C CYS A 693 -12.51 21.42 12.92
N ARG A 694 -13.44 21.68 12.00
CA ARG A 694 -13.26 22.63 10.88
C ARG A 694 -14.11 23.91 11.07
N SER A 695 -13.56 25.03 10.64
CA SER A 695 -14.22 26.35 10.51
C SER A 695 -13.90 26.88 9.12
N ALA A 696 -14.86 27.56 8.48
CA ALA A 696 -14.68 28.08 7.12
C ALA A 696 -13.60 29.18 7.05
N HIS A 697 -13.30 29.83 8.18
CA HIS A 697 -12.39 30.97 8.28
C HIS A 697 -11.23 30.73 9.27
N ALA A 698 -10.75 29.48 9.39
CA ALA A 698 -9.73 29.08 10.38
C ALA A 698 -8.45 29.94 10.38
N ALA A 699 -8.02 30.49 9.23
CA ALA A 699 -6.90 31.43 9.17
C ALA A 699 -7.19 32.77 9.88
N LEU A 700 -8.39 33.34 9.70
CA LEU A 700 -8.83 34.55 10.40
C LEU A 700 -9.01 34.31 11.91
N TRP A 701 -9.38 33.08 12.30
CA TRP A 701 -9.39 32.66 13.70
C TRP A 701 -7.98 32.66 14.31
N ALA A 702 -7.01 32.04 13.63
CA ALA A 702 -5.61 32.02 14.06
C ALA A 702 -5.01 33.44 14.16
N ILE A 703 -5.30 34.31 13.18
CA ILE A 703 -4.91 35.73 13.21
C ILE A 703 -5.52 36.47 14.42
N SER A 704 -6.78 36.19 14.75
CA SER A 704 -7.45 36.79 15.92
C SER A 704 -6.82 36.34 17.24
N CYS A 705 -6.44 35.06 17.36
CA CYS A 705 -5.70 34.54 18.49
C CYS A 705 -4.28 35.14 18.59
N LEU A 706 -3.59 35.34 17.47
CA LEU A 706 -2.28 35.99 17.41
C LEU A 706 -2.36 37.46 17.84
N ALA A 707 -3.37 38.20 17.39
CA ALA A 707 -3.60 39.59 17.80
C ALA A 707 -3.83 39.71 19.31
N LEU A 708 -4.60 38.77 19.91
CA LEU A 708 -4.77 38.68 21.35
C LEU A 708 -3.45 38.37 22.09
N ALA A 709 -2.60 37.50 21.56
CA ALA A 709 -1.28 37.24 22.14
C ALA A 709 -0.34 38.47 22.05
N ILE A 710 -0.35 39.18 20.92
CA ILE A 710 0.43 40.42 20.71
C ILE A 710 0.04 41.51 21.71
N LEU A 711 -1.25 41.62 22.08
CA LEU A 711 -1.76 42.55 23.10
C LEU A 711 -1.04 42.40 24.45
N PHE A 712 -0.64 41.18 24.84
CA PHE A 712 0.15 40.94 26.05
C PHE A 712 1.66 41.03 25.79
N LEU A 713 2.15 40.52 24.65
CA LEU A 713 3.58 40.47 24.34
C LEU A 713 4.20 41.85 24.11
N ALA A 714 3.55 42.75 23.36
CA ALA A 714 4.14 44.05 23.01
C ALA A 714 4.34 44.98 24.23
N PRO A 715 3.36 45.17 25.15
CA PRO A 715 3.60 45.90 26.39
C PRO A 715 4.66 45.26 27.29
N ASN A 716 4.72 43.92 27.31
CA ASN A 716 5.72 43.19 28.08
C ASN A 716 7.14 43.39 27.51
N GLY A 717 7.30 43.36 26.19
CA GLY A 717 8.56 43.69 25.49
C GLY A 717 9.07 45.11 25.82
N VAL A 718 8.17 46.09 25.94
CA VAL A 718 8.52 47.46 26.38
C VAL A 718 9.00 47.49 27.83
N LEU A 719 8.42 46.68 28.73
CA LEU A 719 8.86 46.56 30.13
C LEU A 719 10.20 45.82 30.25
N VAL A 720 10.40 44.74 29.48
CA VAL A 720 11.67 44.04 29.31
C VAL A 720 12.76 45.02 28.86
N PHE A 721 12.53 45.77 27.78
CA PHE A 721 13.49 46.74 27.26
C PHE A 721 13.86 47.82 28.29
N LYS A 722 12.90 48.28 29.10
CA LYS A 722 13.11 49.27 30.18
C LYS A 722 13.84 48.69 31.40
N THR A 723 13.74 47.38 31.66
CA THR A 723 14.37 46.70 32.80
C THR A 723 15.71 46.01 32.47
N ARG A 724 16.07 45.83 31.19
CA ARG A 724 17.26 45.10 30.72
C ARG A 724 18.61 45.50 31.32
N LYS A 725 18.75 46.73 31.83
CA LYS A 725 19.98 47.23 32.47
C LYS A 725 20.10 46.85 33.96
N LEU A 726 19.15 46.11 34.54
CA LEU A 726 19.26 45.58 35.90
C LEU A 726 20.22 44.38 35.94
N PRO A 727 21.19 44.32 36.87
CA PRO A 727 22.12 43.20 37.04
C PRO A 727 21.49 42.00 37.78
N VAL A 728 20.18 41.78 37.62
CA VAL A 728 19.41 40.74 38.31
C VAL A 728 19.23 39.56 37.35
N SER A 729 19.66 38.35 37.73
CA SER A 729 19.59 37.19 36.82
C SER A 729 18.16 36.85 36.36
N GLU A 730 17.14 37.23 37.15
CA GLU A 730 15.73 36.99 36.84
C GLU A 730 15.20 37.85 35.68
N THR A 731 15.70 39.08 35.46
CA THR A 731 15.25 39.90 34.33
C THR A 731 15.73 39.37 32.98
N ARG A 732 16.93 38.75 32.94
CA ARG A 732 17.45 38.07 31.75
C ARG A 732 16.61 36.85 31.38
N ALA A 733 16.28 36.01 32.35
CA ALA A 733 15.40 34.86 32.14
C ALA A 733 14.04 35.31 31.59
N LEU A 734 13.36 36.26 32.25
CA LEU A 734 12.05 36.78 31.80
C LEU A 734 12.11 37.48 30.44
N SER A 735 13.23 38.12 30.09
CA SER A 735 13.46 38.67 28.74
C SER A 735 13.45 37.57 27.68
N LEU A 736 14.20 36.50 27.92
CA LEU A 736 14.30 35.38 27.00
C LEU A 736 12.97 34.60 26.91
N THR A 737 12.24 34.44 28.02
CA THR A 737 10.87 33.90 28.03
C THR A 737 9.96 34.64 27.06
N VAL A 738 9.90 35.98 27.14
CA VAL A 738 9.05 36.81 26.27
C VAL A 738 9.47 36.73 24.80
N GLN A 739 10.78 36.64 24.53
CA GLN A 739 11.30 36.46 23.17
C GLN A 739 10.91 35.09 22.59
N ILE A 740 11.05 33.99 23.35
CA ILE A 740 10.65 32.65 22.90
C ILE A 740 9.14 32.58 22.68
N SER A 741 8.31 33.15 23.57
CA SER A 741 6.85 33.21 23.36
C SER A 741 6.45 33.98 22.11
N ALA A 742 7.18 35.04 21.74
CA ALA A 742 6.92 35.79 20.51
C ALA A 742 7.36 35.00 19.24
N VAL A 743 8.51 34.34 19.27
CA VAL A 743 8.98 33.48 18.18
C VAL A 743 8.02 32.30 17.98
N LEU A 744 7.60 31.64 19.06
CA LEU A 744 6.65 30.52 19.01
C LEU A 744 5.32 30.91 18.36
N GLY A 745 4.76 32.06 18.74
CA GLY A 745 3.54 32.58 18.12
C GLY A 745 3.72 32.90 16.63
N GLY A 746 4.88 33.44 16.24
CA GLY A 746 5.22 33.72 14.84
C GLY A 746 5.37 32.45 13.99
N VAL A 747 6.04 31.42 14.52
CA VAL A 747 6.20 30.12 13.82
C VAL A 747 4.86 29.43 13.63
N ILE A 748 4.00 29.41 14.65
CA ILE A 748 2.66 28.81 14.55
C ILE A 748 1.80 29.58 13.54
N ALA A 749 1.84 30.91 13.55
CA ALA A 749 1.14 31.72 12.55
C ALA A 749 1.66 31.49 11.12
N LEU A 750 2.96 31.23 10.95
CA LEU A 750 3.56 30.89 9.66
C LEU A 750 3.09 29.52 9.15
N VAL A 751 2.98 28.51 10.02
CA VAL A 751 2.41 27.18 9.67
C VAL A 751 0.96 27.33 9.19
N TYR A 752 0.14 28.13 9.88
CA TYR A 752 -1.24 28.44 9.45
C TYR A 752 -1.35 29.33 8.18
N ALA A 753 -0.24 29.90 7.70
CA ALA A 753 -0.21 30.75 6.50
C ALA A 753 0.39 30.05 5.26
N ILE A 754 1.18 28.98 5.45
CA ILE A 754 1.82 28.23 4.37
C ILE A 754 1.11 26.90 4.09
N ALA A 755 0.62 26.20 5.13
CA ALA A 755 -0.08 24.94 4.93
C ALA A 755 -1.50 25.18 4.40
N SER A 756 -1.76 24.76 3.17
CA SER A 756 -3.09 24.74 2.54
C SER A 756 -3.93 23.53 2.95
N ASP A 757 -3.29 22.40 3.25
CA ASP A 757 -3.93 21.19 3.75
C ASP A 757 -4.35 21.36 5.24
N PRO A 758 -5.65 21.22 5.58
CA PRO A 758 -6.13 21.30 6.95
C PRO A 758 -5.58 20.19 7.88
N LEU A 759 -5.09 19.07 7.35
CA LEU A 759 -4.51 17.97 8.13
C LEU A 759 -3.09 18.28 8.63
N VAL A 760 -2.34 19.16 7.95
CA VAL A 760 -1.00 19.60 8.41
C VAL A 760 -1.08 20.36 9.73
N HIS A 761 -2.14 21.15 9.97
CA HIS A 761 -2.26 21.94 11.20
C HIS A 761 -2.28 21.08 12.49
N PRO A 762 -3.15 20.06 12.67
CA PRO A 762 -3.11 19.18 13.84
C PRO A 762 -1.88 18.26 13.89
N LYS A 763 -1.28 17.92 12.74
CA LYS A 763 -0.03 17.13 12.70
C LYS A 763 1.19 17.94 13.17
N VAL A 764 1.30 19.23 12.80
CA VAL A 764 2.52 20.05 12.99
C VAL A 764 2.47 21.06 14.14
N VAL A 765 1.32 21.68 14.43
CA VAL A 765 1.23 22.73 15.46
C VAL A 765 1.42 22.18 16.89
N PRO A 766 0.85 21.02 17.29
CA PRO A 766 1.02 20.46 18.63
C PRO A 766 2.46 20.18 19.08
N PRO A 767 3.33 19.49 18.32
CA PRO A 767 4.71 19.23 18.75
C PRO A 767 5.54 20.53 18.85
N ILE A 768 5.34 21.49 17.92
CA ILE A 768 5.99 22.81 17.99
C ILE A 768 5.56 23.56 19.26
N PHE A 769 4.26 23.56 19.59
CA PHE A 769 3.76 24.20 20.80
C PHE A 769 4.30 23.52 22.08
N ALA A 770 4.29 22.18 22.14
CA ALA A 770 4.79 21.44 23.28
C ALA A 770 6.29 21.70 23.53
N ALA A 771 7.13 21.61 22.49
CA ALA A 771 8.55 21.92 22.58
C ALA A 771 8.81 23.37 22.99
N GLY A 772 8.06 24.32 22.42
CA GLY A 772 8.11 25.73 22.79
C GLY A 772 7.77 25.98 24.26
N VAL A 773 6.74 25.33 24.79
CA VAL A 773 6.38 25.40 26.23
C VAL A 773 7.47 24.79 27.11
N ILE A 774 8.03 23.63 26.76
CA ILE A 774 9.13 23.00 27.51
C ILE A 774 10.35 23.94 27.57
N LEU A 775 10.72 24.58 26.46
CA LEU A 775 11.82 25.54 26.41
C LEU A 775 11.53 26.81 27.24
N ILE A 776 10.31 27.35 27.15
CA ILE A 776 9.82 28.47 27.98
C ILE A 776 9.94 28.13 29.48
N GLN A 777 9.57 26.91 29.87
CA GLN A 777 9.67 26.43 31.25
C GLN A 777 11.12 26.27 31.71
N ALA A 778 11.96 25.62 30.90
CA ALA A 778 13.39 25.43 31.19
C ALA A 778 14.11 26.77 31.42
N VAL A 779 13.95 27.72 30.50
CA VAL A 779 14.52 29.09 30.61
C VAL A 779 14.00 29.82 31.84
N THR A 780 12.69 29.74 32.11
CA THR A 780 12.07 30.49 33.20
C THR A 780 12.46 29.92 34.58
N PHE A 781 12.68 28.62 34.71
CA PHE A 781 12.77 27.95 36.01
C PHE A 781 14.06 27.21 36.34
N ALA A 782 14.82 26.67 35.37
CA ALA A 782 16.09 26.01 35.69
C ALA A 782 17.06 26.89 36.50
N PRO A 783 17.21 28.21 36.21
CA PRO A 783 18.04 29.11 37.04
C PRO A 783 17.52 29.35 38.47
N LYS A 784 16.24 29.03 38.74
CA LYS A 784 15.63 29.12 40.08
C LYS A 784 15.81 27.81 40.85
N VAL A 785 15.48 26.68 40.22
CA VAL A 785 15.63 25.34 40.80
C VAL A 785 17.10 25.05 41.14
N TRP A 786 18.04 25.39 40.25
CA TRP A 786 19.47 25.21 40.47
C TRP A 786 20.02 26.01 41.67
N LYS A 787 19.51 27.24 41.90
CA LYS A 787 19.87 28.05 43.07
C LYS A 787 19.30 27.49 44.38
N ALA A 788 18.06 26.98 44.34
CA ALA A 788 17.44 26.31 45.49
C ALA A 788 18.17 25.02 45.85
N ALA A 789 18.47 24.17 44.87
CA ALA A 789 19.23 22.93 45.04
C ALA A 789 20.64 23.19 45.62
N ARG A 790 21.33 24.24 45.17
CA ARG A 790 22.64 24.66 45.72
C ARG A 790 22.55 25.40 47.07
N ARG A 791 21.36 25.50 47.68
CA ARG A 791 21.08 26.23 48.93
C ARG A 791 21.66 27.65 48.99
N GLN A 792 21.72 28.34 47.85
CA GLN A 792 22.25 29.70 47.78
C GLN A 792 21.17 30.71 48.19
N PRO A 793 21.29 31.39 49.35
CA PRO A 793 20.32 32.41 49.74
C PRO A 793 20.39 33.62 48.80
N LEU A 794 19.25 34.27 48.58
CA LEU A 794 19.24 35.61 48.00
C LEU A 794 20.06 36.56 48.87
N SER A 795 20.89 37.41 48.26
CA SER A 795 21.65 38.40 49.04
C SER A 795 20.67 39.33 49.75
N LYS A 796 21.02 39.83 50.96
CA LYS A 796 20.17 40.80 51.68
C LYS A 796 19.80 42.00 50.79
N ARG A 797 20.73 42.43 49.91
CA ARG A 797 20.54 43.51 48.93
C ARG A 797 19.39 43.20 47.96
N ASP A 798 19.40 42.02 47.33
CA ASP A 798 18.38 41.60 46.37
C ASP A 798 17.05 41.30 47.08
N TYR A 799 17.11 40.70 48.28
CA TYR A 799 15.95 40.41 49.12
C TYR A 799 15.15 41.68 49.46
N HIS A 800 15.81 42.72 49.97
CA HIS A 800 15.14 43.98 50.31
C HIS A 800 14.61 44.69 49.05
N LEU A 801 15.37 44.65 47.94
CA LEU A 801 14.97 45.23 46.65
C LEU A 801 13.69 44.58 46.09
N LEU A 802 13.58 43.26 46.15
CA LEU A 802 12.49 42.50 45.54
C LEU A 802 11.24 42.35 46.43
N THR A 803 11.42 42.31 47.76
CA THR A 803 10.32 42.11 48.71
C THR A 803 9.72 43.39 49.28
N GLY A 804 10.47 44.51 49.30
CA GLY A 804 10.03 45.77 49.90
C GLY A 804 9.86 45.72 51.43
N LYS A 805 10.35 44.69 52.12
CA LYS A 805 10.29 44.57 53.59
C LYS A 805 11.63 44.97 54.23
N GLY A 806 11.59 46.03 55.03
CA GLY A 806 12.73 46.62 55.75
C GLY A 806 12.85 48.12 55.49
N ASP A 807 13.33 48.90 56.48
CA ASP A 807 13.49 50.36 56.37
C ASP A 807 14.66 50.74 55.44
N ALA A 808 14.41 50.66 54.14
CA ALA A 808 15.35 51.06 53.09
C ALA A 808 15.40 52.58 52.92
N THR A 809 15.97 53.29 53.90
CA THR A 809 16.40 54.69 53.69
C THR A 809 17.47 54.75 52.59
N ILE A 810 17.28 55.68 51.65
CA ILE A 810 18.01 55.73 50.37
C ILE A 810 19.54 55.93 50.54
N ASP A 811 19.99 56.45 51.68
CA ASP A 811 21.40 56.73 51.97
C ASP A 811 22.33 55.50 51.86
N GLY A 812 21.80 54.30 52.11
CA GLY A 812 22.54 53.04 51.91
C GLY A 812 22.81 52.68 50.44
N PHE A 813 22.17 53.35 49.48
CA PHE A 813 22.26 53.03 48.05
C PHE A 813 23.32 53.84 47.28
N LEU A 814 23.83 54.94 47.88
CA LEU A 814 24.74 55.88 47.22
C LEU A 814 26.22 55.76 47.66
N ARG A 815 26.53 54.98 48.71
CA ARG A 815 27.91 54.82 49.23
C ARG A 815 28.51 53.47 48.88
N CYS A 816 29.03 53.34 47.66
CA CYS A 816 29.94 52.25 47.26
C CYS A 816 31.15 52.83 46.51
N PRO A 817 32.39 52.79 47.07
CA PRO A 817 33.54 53.47 46.47
C PRO A 817 33.93 53.01 45.06
N HIS A 818 33.70 51.73 44.72
CA HIS A 818 34.17 51.15 43.45
C HIS A 818 33.48 51.65 42.18
N CYS A 819 32.39 52.43 42.26
CA CYS A 819 31.74 52.97 41.06
C CYS A 819 32.35 54.28 40.54
N LEU A 820 33.15 55.01 41.34
CA LEU A 820 33.83 56.23 40.86
C LEU A 820 35.19 55.94 40.21
N ALA A 821 35.92 54.92 40.69
CA ALA A 821 37.29 54.66 40.23
C ALA A 821 37.40 54.23 38.76
N CYS A 822 36.46 53.42 38.26
CA CYS A 822 36.53 52.90 36.88
C CYS A 822 36.08 53.90 35.81
N HIS A 823 35.49 55.06 36.18
CA HIS A 823 34.96 56.02 35.21
C HIS A 823 36.01 57.00 34.65
N ALA A 824 37.24 56.98 35.19
CA ALA A 824 38.33 57.87 34.80
C ALA A 824 39.36 57.25 33.82
N ALA A 825 39.23 55.97 33.48
CA ALA A 825 40.26 55.20 32.74
C ALA A 825 39.92 54.90 31.27
N PHE A 826 38.73 55.27 30.77
CA PHE A 826 38.30 55.08 29.38
C PHE A 826 37.90 56.42 28.73
N GLY A 827 38.72 57.44 28.95
CA GLY A 827 38.49 58.84 28.55
C GLY A 827 39.50 59.41 27.55
N ASN A 828 40.23 58.57 26.80
CA ASN A 828 41.09 59.00 25.70
C ASN A 828 41.45 57.83 24.77
N GLN A 829 41.72 58.16 23.49
CA GLN A 829 42.11 57.25 22.39
C GLN A 829 41.04 56.21 21.97
N ILE A 830 40.84 55.89 20.69
CA ILE A 830 41.50 56.34 19.43
C ILE A 830 40.43 56.69 18.38
N SER A 831 40.76 57.65 17.50
CA SER A 831 40.01 57.97 16.28
C SER A 831 40.66 57.30 15.05
N LYS A 832 39.83 56.69 14.20
CA LYS A 832 39.99 56.50 12.73
C LYS A 832 41.39 56.26 12.13
N THR A 833 41.53 55.07 11.53
CA THR A 833 42.12 54.79 10.18
C THR A 833 43.35 55.56 9.71
N GLU A 834 44.40 54.82 9.32
CA GLU A 834 44.70 54.61 7.90
C GLU A 834 45.62 53.37 7.70
N ALA A 835 45.94 53.02 6.46
CA ALA A 835 46.66 51.79 6.07
C ALA A 835 48.01 52.11 5.41
N ILE A 836 48.86 51.08 5.18
CA ILE A 836 49.58 50.78 3.92
C ILE A 836 50.66 49.68 4.13
N ASN A 837 50.71 48.74 3.15
CA ASN A 837 51.77 47.82 2.66
C ASN A 837 53.08 47.55 3.46
N GLY A 838 53.65 46.33 3.31
CA GLY A 838 55.00 46.05 3.86
C GLY A 838 55.86 44.91 3.28
N GLY A 839 55.35 43.70 3.03
CA GLY A 839 56.08 42.63 2.33
C GLY A 839 57.32 41.98 3.01
N TYR A 840 57.98 41.10 2.24
CA TYR A 840 59.27 40.40 2.46
C TYR A 840 59.44 39.41 3.64
N ASN A 841 59.35 38.12 3.29
CA ASN A 841 60.13 37.01 3.86
C ASN A 841 61.58 37.07 3.28
N PRO A 842 62.64 36.53 3.93
CA PRO A 842 62.95 35.11 3.69
C PRO A 842 63.66 34.34 4.83
N SER A 843 63.43 33.01 4.84
CA SER A 843 64.39 31.91 5.10
C SER A 843 65.25 31.85 6.38
N SER A 844 65.14 30.72 7.10
CA SER A 844 66.14 29.61 7.12
C SER A 844 66.24 28.88 8.48
N GLY A 845 66.71 27.62 8.48
CA GLY A 845 67.29 26.99 9.68
C GLY A 845 66.44 25.95 10.45
N SER A 846 66.36 24.73 9.93
CA SER A 846 66.55 23.50 10.75
C SER A 846 68.06 23.12 10.67
N PRO A 847 68.66 22.18 11.47
CA PRO A 847 68.07 20.94 12.03
C PRO A 847 68.53 20.54 13.46
N ASP A 848 68.19 19.30 13.84
CA ASP A 848 68.85 18.40 14.83
C ASP A 848 68.91 18.77 16.33
N GLY A 849 69.15 17.74 17.17
CA GLY A 849 69.58 17.90 18.56
C GLY A 849 68.94 16.95 19.60
N SER A 850 69.35 15.68 19.65
CA SER A 850 68.92 14.70 20.67
C SER A 850 69.59 14.86 22.05
N HIS A 851 69.12 14.07 23.05
CA HIS A 851 69.77 13.69 24.33
C HIS A 851 69.58 14.59 25.58
N ARG A 852 69.58 14.08 26.84
CA ARG A 852 69.20 12.75 27.42
C ARG A 852 69.23 12.82 28.98
N ALA A 853 68.41 12.03 29.67
CA ALA A 853 68.53 11.60 31.10
C ALA A 853 68.44 12.73 32.18
N HIS A 854 68.07 12.51 33.45
CA HIS A 854 68.24 11.36 34.35
C HIS A 854 66.97 11.00 35.19
N SER A 855 67.12 10.15 36.22
CA SER A 855 66.07 9.32 36.85
C SER A 855 66.19 9.21 38.39
N ILE A 856 65.36 8.35 39.02
CA ILE A 856 65.47 7.77 40.39
C ILE A 856 65.01 8.67 41.58
N VAL A 857 64.48 8.17 42.73
CA VAL A 857 63.42 7.15 43.01
C VAL A 857 63.02 7.17 44.52
N SER A 858 61.74 6.84 44.84
CA SER A 858 61.13 6.40 46.14
C SER A 858 61.52 6.95 47.54
N ALA A 859 60.51 7.35 48.33
CA ALA A 859 60.28 7.01 49.76
C ALA A 859 58.82 7.39 50.16
N PHE A 860 57.92 6.62 50.80
CA PHE A 860 57.86 5.77 52.02
C PHE A 860 57.39 6.48 53.33
N SER A 861 56.17 6.11 53.80
CA SER A 861 55.68 6.20 55.21
C SER A 861 55.43 7.60 55.83
N SER A 862 54.57 7.78 56.87
CA SER A 862 53.47 6.99 57.47
C SER A 862 52.73 7.80 58.57
N LYS A 863 51.67 7.21 59.18
CA LYS A 863 50.97 7.58 60.44
C LYS A 863 50.02 8.79 60.44
N SER A 864 49.00 8.89 61.32
CA SER A 864 48.00 7.92 61.85
C SER A 864 47.12 8.62 62.91
N ASN A 865 45.78 8.45 62.90
CA ASN A 865 45.03 7.94 64.07
C ASN A 865 43.48 7.91 63.89
N HIS A 866 42.92 6.85 64.47
CA HIS A 866 41.51 6.46 64.63
C HIS A 866 40.53 7.53 65.16
N ARG A 867 39.25 7.40 64.76
CA ARG A 867 38.23 6.68 65.57
C ARG A 867 37.03 6.22 64.76
N ASP A 868 36.40 5.15 65.27
CA ASP A 868 35.55 4.21 64.52
C ASP A 868 34.08 4.23 64.96
N ALA A 869 33.27 3.38 64.32
CA ALA A 869 31.89 2.96 64.66
C ALA A 869 30.72 3.88 64.22
N LYS A 870 29.58 3.35 63.75
CA LYS A 870 29.20 1.96 63.41
C LYS A 870 28.01 1.92 62.44
N LEU A 871 27.93 0.89 61.58
CA LEU A 871 26.69 0.44 60.93
C LEU A 871 25.83 -0.38 61.91
N PRO A 872 24.54 -0.55 61.62
CA PRO A 872 24.08 -1.88 61.23
C PRO A 872 23.02 -1.93 60.10
N GLU A 873 23.05 -3.00 59.33
CA GLU A 873 21.93 -3.58 58.57
C GLU A 873 21.42 -4.85 59.30
N PRO A 874 20.48 -5.63 58.73
CA PRO A 874 19.09 -5.30 58.38
C PRO A 874 18.10 -6.18 59.18
N ASN A 875 16.78 -6.06 58.99
CA ASN A 875 15.87 -7.18 59.29
C ASN A 875 14.46 -7.10 58.66
N SER A 876 13.75 -8.24 58.70
CA SER A 876 12.66 -8.67 57.81
C SER A 876 11.21 -8.36 58.22
N ALA A 877 10.35 -8.21 57.19
CA ALA A 877 9.00 -8.78 56.99
C ALA A 877 7.83 -8.56 58.00
N MET A 878 6.74 -7.96 57.49
CA MET A 878 5.31 -8.31 57.70
C MET A 878 4.49 -7.53 56.64
N ASN A 879 3.80 -8.14 55.65
CA ASN A 879 2.58 -8.97 55.64
C ASN A 879 1.22 -8.25 55.83
N ASN A 880 0.58 -7.97 54.68
CA ASN A 880 -0.84 -8.16 54.31
C ASN A 880 -2.01 -7.61 55.16
N ALA A 881 -2.89 -6.84 54.48
CA ALA A 881 -4.33 -6.80 54.72
C ALA A 881 -5.10 -6.42 53.41
N PHE A 882 -6.09 -7.25 53.02
CA PHE A 882 -7.24 -7.03 52.10
C PHE A 882 -7.17 -5.95 50.99
N ALA A 883 -7.33 -6.19 49.68
CA ALA A 883 -7.95 -7.24 48.85
C ALA A 883 -9.50 -7.33 48.86
N LEU A 884 -10.15 -6.98 47.73
CA LEU A 884 -11.42 -7.54 47.18
C LEU A 884 -11.79 -6.93 45.79
N GLY A 885 -12.11 -7.77 44.79
CA GLY A 885 -12.57 -7.41 43.42
C GLY A 885 -11.45 -6.93 42.47
N GLY A 886 -11.31 -7.37 41.20
CA GLY A 886 -12.17 -8.16 40.29
C GLY A 886 -12.88 -7.22 39.30
N VAL A 887 -12.69 -7.29 37.96
CA VAL A 887 -12.59 -8.45 37.04
C VAL A 887 -11.52 -8.27 35.93
N GLN A 888 -11.09 -9.41 35.37
CA GLN A 888 -10.21 -9.74 34.21
C GLN A 888 -9.74 -8.68 33.18
N GLY A 889 -8.55 -8.94 32.62
CA GLY A 889 -7.99 -8.33 31.41
C GLY A 889 -6.68 -8.98 30.95
N HIS A 890 -6.74 -10.20 30.37
CA HIS A 890 -5.55 -10.96 29.93
C HIS A 890 -5.30 -10.82 28.41
N MET A 891 -4.49 -9.84 27.99
CA MET A 891 -3.66 -9.88 26.77
C MET A 891 -2.83 -8.59 26.67
N LEU A 892 -1.55 -8.64 27.05
CA LEU A 892 -0.47 -7.66 26.76
C LEU A 892 0.75 -7.93 27.68
N MET A 893 1.60 -8.91 27.34
CA MET A 893 2.91 -9.18 27.99
C MET A 893 3.76 -10.19 27.17
N ALA A 894 3.71 -10.10 25.83
CA ALA A 894 4.37 -11.08 24.93
C ALA A 894 5.17 -10.46 23.77
N THR A 895 5.14 -9.13 23.59
CA THR A 895 5.68 -8.43 22.40
C THR A 895 6.78 -7.41 22.71
N PHE A 896 7.42 -7.52 23.88
CA PHE A 896 8.42 -6.54 24.37
C PHE A 896 9.85 -7.09 24.47
N SER A 897 10.13 -8.23 23.83
CA SER A 897 11.47 -8.87 23.83
C SER A 897 12.27 -8.59 22.54
N ASP A 898 11.61 -8.60 21.38
CA ASP A 898 12.31 -8.88 20.12
C ASP A 898 12.63 -7.63 19.28
N THR A 899 12.32 -6.44 19.79
CA THR A 899 12.62 -5.14 19.14
C THR A 899 14.07 -4.64 19.36
N LEU A 900 14.97 -5.51 19.85
CA LEU A 900 16.36 -5.16 20.22
C LEU A 900 17.43 -5.99 19.49
N SER A 901 17.20 -6.34 18.22
CA SER A 901 18.19 -7.02 17.38
C SER A 901 18.18 -6.56 15.92
N MET A 902 18.66 -5.34 15.64
CA MET A 902 19.11 -4.93 14.30
C MET A 902 20.43 -4.13 14.36
N PRO A 903 21.30 -4.19 13.32
CA PRO A 903 22.66 -3.64 13.39
C PRO A 903 22.73 -2.11 13.27
N ALA A 904 23.58 -1.49 14.10
CA ALA A 904 23.76 -0.04 14.16
C ALA A 904 24.66 0.51 13.03
N SER A 905 24.23 0.40 11.76
CA SER A 905 25.07 0.82 10.61
C SER A 905 24.30 1.27 9.35
N ARG A 906 23.39 2.26 9.46
CA ARG A 906 22.90 3.03 8.28
C ARG A 906 22.28 4.44 8.53
N VAL A 907 22.25 4.95 9.77
CA VAL A 907 21.58 6.24 10.11
C VAL A 907 22.56 7.44 10.21
N ALA A 908 23.86 7.23 9.98
CA ALA A 908 24.91 8.23 10.21
C ALA A 908 25.38 8.99 8.94
N ALA A 909 24.44 9.40 8.07
CA ALA A 909 24.78 10.04 6.78
C ALA A 909 23.83 11.19 6.33
N ALA A 910 22.99 11.73 7.22
CA ALA A 910 22.00 12.77 6.87
C ALA A 910 21.94 13.91 7.90
N GLY A 911 23.05 14.63 8.10
CA GLY A 911 23.09 15.81 8.96
C GLY A 911 24.47 16.46 9.07
N ILE A 912 24.49 17.77 9.33
CA ILE A 912 25.68 18.64 9.47
C ILE A 912 26.42 18.94 8.14
N SER A 913 25.90 19.91 7.36
CA SER A 913 26.72 20.71 6.42
C SER A 913 26.06 22.04 6.01
N TRP A 914 25.69 22.89 6.96
CA TRP A 914 25.36 24.31 6.72
C TRP A 914 26.03 25.19 7.77
N MET A 915 26.33 26.45 7.40
CA MET A 915 27.09 27.46 8.17
C MET A 915 28.62 27.29 8.24
N ASN A 916 29.32 27.72 7.18
CA ASN A 916 30.58 28.48 7.27
C ASN A 916 30.85 29.19 5.93
N GLY A 917 31.27 30.46 5.95
CA GLY A 917 31.72 31.18 4.75
C GLY A 917 30.99 32.49 4.43
N ALA A 918 31.75 33.59 4.45
CA ALA A 918 31.49 34.93 3.89
C ALA A 918 32.89 35.55 3.59
N PRO A 919 33.08 36.56 2.72
CA PRO A 919 32.11 37.59 2.29
C PRO A 919 32.06 37.81 0.75
N VAL A 920 31.84 39.05 0.30
CA VAL A 920 31.44 39.51 -1.05
C VAL A 920 32.57 40.34 -1.72
N ASP A 921 32.35 40.81 -2.96
CA ASP A 921 32.99 41.94 -3.71
C ASP A 921 33.96 41.54 -4.87
N ILE A 922 34.00 42.20 -6.06
CA ILE A 922 33.09 43.14 -6.76
C ILE A 922 33.48 43.33 -8.25
N LEU A 923 32.54 43.71 -9.15
CA LEU A 923 32.72 44.23 -10.55
C LEU A 923 33.46 43.31 -11.58
N ASP A 924 33.24 43.38 -12.90
CA ASP A 924 33.09 44.53 -13.82
C ASP A 924 32.09 44.31 -15.00
N ALA A 925 31.72 45.38 -15.71
CA ALA A 925 30.94 45.35 -16.97
C ALA A 925 31.31 46.54 -17.90
N PRO A 926 31.33 46.37 -19.24
CA PRO A 926 30.21 46.80 -20.12
C PRO A 926 30.02 45.81 -21.31
N SER A 927 29.36 46.05 -22.47
CA SER A 927 28.72 47.23 -23.10
C SER A 927 27.57 46.80 -24.06
N VAL A 928 26.32 47.27 -23.91
CA VAL A 928 25.66 48.38 -24.65
C VAL A 928 25.10 48.06 -26.08
N SER A 929 23.81 48.41 -26.27
CA SER A 929 23.07 48.67 -27.55
C SER A 929 22.72 47.50 -28.50
N SER A 930 21.62 47.51 -29.29
CA SER A 930 20.34 48.27 -29.22
C SER A 930 19.32 47.82 -30.30
N SER A 931 18.01 47.94 -30.01
CA SER A 931 16.85 48.03 -30.95
C SER A 931 16.56 46.86 -31.92
N GLY A 932 15.32 46.62 -32.39
CA GLY A 932 14.02 47.14 -31.94
C GLY A 932 12.95 47.27 -33.06
N ARG A 933 11.68 46.98 -32.71
CA ARG A 933 10.42 47.18 -33.49
C ARG A 933 10.18 46.30 -34.74
N GLY A 934 8.97 45.76 -34.86
CA GLY A 934 8.37 45.14 -36.06
C GLY A 934 6.88 44.84 -35.81
N ARG A 935 6.01 44.85 -36.84
CA ARG A 935 4.54 44.70 -36.67
C ARG A 935 3.86 44.21 -37.97
N CYS A 936 2.70 43.56 -37.80
CA CYS A 936 1.61 43.32 -38.76
C CYS A 936 1.72 42.16 -39.79
N SER A 937 0.62 41.40 -39.83
CA SER A 937 0.04 40.51 -40.85
C SER A 937 -0.23 41.22 -42.21
N HIS A 938 -0.37 40.55 -43.36
CA HIS A 938 -1.50 39.66 -43.75
C HIS A 938 -1.26 38.90 -45.09
N ASP A 939 -1.88 37.70 -45.18
CA ASP A 939 -2.70 37.06 -46.24
C ASP A 939 -2.28 36.83 -47.73
N GLU A 940 -2.83 35.69 -48.21
CA GLU A 940 -3.29 35.29 -49.58
C GLU A 940 -2.30 34.97 -50.73
N GLY A 941 -2.52 33.81 -51.39
CA GLY A 941 -1.87 33.45 -52.68
C GLY A 941 -1.78 31.96 -53.06
N GLU A 942 -2.90 31.31 -53.45
CA GLU A 942 -2.95 30.09 -54.31
C GLU A 942 -3.23 30.50 -55.79
N PRO A 943 -3.21 29.64 -56.87
CA PRO A 943 -3.36 28.16 -56.91
C PRO A 943 -2.51 27.38 -57.99
N GLY A 944 -2.71 26.05 -58.10
CA GLY A 944 -2.50 25.24 -59.34
C GLY A 944 -1.48 24.06 -59.25
N VAL A 945 -1.85 22.77 -59.51
CA VAL A 945 -2.12 22.10 -60.83
C VAL A 945 -0.80 21.72 -61.56
N GLU A 946 -0.47 20.49 -62.00
CA GLU A 946 -1.10 19.14 -62.16
C GLU A 946 0.04 18.07 -62.42
N VAL A 947 -0.04 16.72 -62.58
CA VAL A 947 -1.05 15.61 -62.62
C VAL A 947 -0.32 14.21 -62.49
N GLU A 948 -1.06 13.07 -62.54
CA GLU A 948 -0.63 11.63 -62.73
C GLU A 948 0.09 10.85 -61.58
N SER A 949 -0.15 9.54 -61.31
CA SER A 949 -1.28 8.62 -61.62
C SER A 949 -1.21 7.26 -60.84
N GLU A 950 -2.34 6.52 -60.74
CA GLU A 950 -2.53 5.08 -60.42
C GLU A 950 -2.05 4.49 -59.04
N THR A 951 -2.59 3.40 -58.45
CA THR A 951 -3.94 2.76 -58.40
C THR A 951 -4.08 1.97 -57.06
N PRO A 952 -5.29 1.63 -56.57
CA PRO A 952 -5.48 0.89 -55.31
C PRO A 952 -5.49 -0.64 -55.47
N TYR A 953 -5.02 -1.37 -54.45
CA TYR A 953 -5.06 -2.84 -54.39
C TYR A 953 -6.47 -3.39 -54.09
N SER A 954 -6.75 -4.59 -54.60
CA SER A 954 -8.07 -5.24 -54.55
C SER A 954 -8.12 -6.44 -53.60
N TYR A 955 -9.17 -6.51 -52.78
CA TYR A 955 -9.52 -7.72 -52.03
C TYR A 955 -10.04 -8.81 -52.98
N TYR A 956 -9.48 -10.02 -52.88
CA TYR A 956 -10.03 -11.22 -53.50
C TYR A 956 -10.83 -12.01 -52.48
N SER A 957 -12.14 -12.16 -52.73
CA SER A 957 -12.96 -13.18 -52.08
C SER A 957 -12.79 -14.52 -52.80
N TYR A 958 -12.75 -15.62 -52.05
CA TYR A 958 -12.86 -16.95 -52.62
C TYR A 958 -14.07 -17.69 -52.03
N ASN A 959 -14.98 -18.08 -52.92
CA ASN A 959 -16.06 -19.00 -52.59
C ASN A 959 -15.49 -20.42 -52.47
N SER A 960 -15.74 -21.09 -51.35
CA SER A 960 -15.74 -22.55 -51.25
C SER A 960 -17.18 -23.01 -51.04
N GLY A 961 -17.75 -23.74 -52.01
CA GLY A 961 -19.13 -24.20 -51.94
C GLY A 961 -19.32 -25.57 -52.59
N SER A 962 -19.43 -26.61 -51.76
CA SER A 962 -19.94 -27.92 -52.17
C SER A 962 -20.57 -28.65 -50.98
N SER A 963 -21.89 -28.57 -50.89
CA SER A 963 -22.82 -29.63 -50.46
C SER A 963 -22.31 -30.78 -49.57
N ARG A 964 -23.05 -31.04 -48.48
CA ARG A 964 -23.68 -32.36 -48.31
C ARG A 964 -25.03 -32.27 -47.60
N GLU A 965 -25.94 -33.12 -48.04
CA GLU A 965 -27.25 -33.33 -47.43
C GLU A 965 -27.18 -34.51 -46.45
N ASN A 966 -28.12 -34.53 -45.50
CA ASN A 966 -28.60 -35.65 -44.69
C ASN A 966 -28.00 -37.04 -44.94
N ILE A 967 -27.39 -37.64 -43.90
CA ILE A 967 -27.87 -38.86 -43.21
C ILE A 967 -27.16 -38.97 -41.86
#